data_AF-A0A212UCP5-F1
#
_entry.id   AF-A0A212UCP5-F1
#
_cell.length_a   1.000
_cell.length_b   1.000
_cell.length_c   1.000
_cell.angle_alpha   90.00
_cell.angle_beta   90.00
_cell.angle_gamma   90.00
#
_symmetry.space_group_name_H-M   'P 1'
#
loop_
_entity.id
_entity.type
_entity.pdbx_description
1 polymer ?
#
loop_
_entity_poly.entity_id
_entity_poly.type
_entity_poly.pdbx_seq_one_letter_code
_entity_poly.pdbx_strand_id
1 'polypeptide(L)'
;MRQPFLLVITTLLLAGINLTGKAQGIQPFGFEFRAIAKVVHGTDTLRNAWAGGLNSPQFSNIDLNNDQQPDLYVFDRATTRSMTFLNVASGTGRAWQYAPEYESLFPTGLQGWALLRDYDCDSRPDLFTYANGGDIRIYRNVADASGRPSFQLVTNQLTYFDPAPLTGGNTNITAGGYNLPAIQDVNGDGRLDILTYDFASTSPSINYYRNVTTTGCGGLQFVLDTQNWGGVAICHSGCSTFSFATTQCRPELRPTHTGGYNLTVFDLDGDGDLDILTGRDNCAELVSLRNDGTPQLALMTAAGLNTSFPVGTTAARVPNFPAAYLADVTFDGRPDVLVAPNLYNNIDTVDLRRTVRLYRDGNSTGAPALSLQTDAFLQEGMLDVGEAAAPAFGDLNGDGLVDMLVGGVSRNTPNNTYRATLSYYRNVGKASKPVFQLVSSDYLGLSGRHLAGIKPMLVDLNKDGALDLVYAGFQRLITSVGTTSDVALPITYMLNTAPAGQAVAFNATAAAMLANLPAALNDAPYFTDVDGDGQVDLLLGTNTAVSEYPGFSLRYYRNTGNLSFTLVNNDYGRIRTSTGLRPGNLHPVVADFDGDTYPDLLTADGSGEVQLFSNFRAQTGAFLARTDLFFDPLSGQFQAARFGTLVPKVRFAPAVADVNQDGSPELYLGLEAGGLLSFGIRSRVLSNQNAATTLPLQLFPNPATTTVSIEAPRPVRLTLLDIMGRTLRQPTTIARTHALSLTGLAPGIYLVRCETAEGEQAVKRLVVK
;
A
#
# COMPACT_ATOMS: atom_id res chain seq x y z
N MET A 1 -7.72 79.60 -6.07
CA MET A 1 -8.35 79.48 -7.41
C MET A 1 -8.88 78.05 -7.52
N ARG A 2 -10.21 77.93 -7.60
CA ARG A 2 -11.07 76.80 -8.05
C ARG A 2 -10.64 75.33 -7.83
N GLN A 3 -11.36 74.71 -6.88
CA GLN A 3 -11.81 73.30 -6.68
C GLN A 3 -12.43 72.62 -7.94
N PRO A 4 -12.88 71.32 -7.94
CA PRO A 4 -13.12 70.40 -6.79
C PRO A 4 -12.71 68.91 -6.95
N PHE A 5 -12.65 68.18 -5.82
CA PHE A 5 -13.01 66.75 -5.75
C PHE A 5 -14.00 66.55 -4.61
N LEU A 6 -15.08 65.82 -4.90
CA LEU A 6 -16.34 65.78 -4.17
C LEU A 6 -16.41 64.59 -3.19
N LEU A 7 -16.74 64.92 -1.95
CA LEU A 7 -17.54 64.21 -0.92
C LEU A 7 -17.44 62.68 -0.72
N VAL A 8 -17.02 62.32 0.50
CA VAL A 8 -17.38 61.10 1.24
C VAL A 8 -18.42 61.51 2.31
N ILE A 9 -19.55 60.81 2.39
CA ILE A 9 -20.55 60.93 3.48
C ILE A 9 -20.91 59.52 3.99
N THR A 10 -20.95 59.38 5.33
CA THR A 10 -21.71 58.42 6.18
C THR A 10 -21.58 56.92 5.91
N THR A 11 -21.32 56.05 6.90
CA THR A 11 -22.28 55.70 7.97
C THR A 11 -21.57 54.91 9.08
N LEU A 12 -21.79 55.29 10.35
CA LEU A 12 -21.52 54.48 11.55
C LEU A 12 -22.76 53.64 11.87
N LEU A 13 -22.72 52.31 11.72
CA LEU A 13 -23.56 51.32 12.42
C LEU A 13 -23.16 49.90 11.97
N LEU A 14 -23.25 48.92 12.88
CA LEU A 14 -22.82 47.50 12.80
C LEU A 14 -21.37 47.19 13.21
N ALA A 15 -21.07 47.32 14.51
CA ALA A 15 -20.10 46.45 15.15
C ALA A 15 -20.83 45.19 15.67
N GLY A 16 -21.05 44.23 14.77
CA GLY A 16 -21.47 42.87 15.12
C GLY A 16 -20.23 42.01 15.35
N ILE A 17 -20.02 41.58 16.59
CA ILE A 17 -19.02 40.57 16.94
C ILE A 17 -19.49 39.24 16.33
N ASN A 18 -18.93 38.87 15.19
CA ASN A 18 -19.05 37.51 14.65
C ASN A 18 -18.12 36.59 15.47
N LEU A 19 -18.64 36.07 16.58
CA LEU A 19 -18.13 34.81 17.11
C LEU A 19 -18.53 33.73 16.11
N THR A 20 -17.58 33.31 15.27
CA THR A 20 -17.70 32.11 14.45
C THR A 20 -17.83 30.92 15.40
N GLY A 21 -19.07 30.51 15.66
CA GLY A 21 -19.34 29.19 16.21
C GLY A 21 -18.71 28.18 15.25
N LYS A 22 -17.67 27.46 15.71
CA LYS A 22 -17.23 26.25 15.05
C LYS A 22 -18.45 25.32 15.03
N ALA A 23 -19.04 25.15 13.84
CA ALA A 23 -19.88 23.99 13.60
C ALA A 23 -19.05 22.76 14.02
N GLN A 24 -19.61 21.89 14.87
CA GLN A 24 -19.06 20.56 15.04
C GLN A 24 -19.15 19.89 13.67
N GLY A 25 -18.06 19.94 12.90
CA GLY A 25 -17.92 19.11 11.71
C GLY A 25 -18.03 17.66 12.15
N ILE A 26 -18.88 16.89 11.48
CA ILE A 26 -18.86 15.43 11.55
C ILE A 26 -17.41 15.03 11.28
N GLN A 27 -16.76 14.40 12.25
CA GLN A 27 -15.44 13.81 12.02
C GLN A 27 -15.61 12.78 10.91
N PRO A 28 -14.90 12.89 9.78
CA PRO A 28 -15.04 11.91 8.71
C PRO A 28 -14.61 10.52 9.23
N PHE A 29 -15.38 9.49 8.89
CA PHE A 29 -14.99 8.10 9.16
C PHE A 29 -13.89 7.68 8.18
N GLY A 30 -13.11 6.64 8.47
CA GLY A 30 -12.23 6.02 7.46
C GLY A 30 -11.46 4.85 8.03
N PHE A 31 -10.33 4.52 7.43
CA PHE A 31 -9.54 3.35 7.74
C PHE A 31 -8.25 3.71 8.48
N GLU A 32 -7.90 2.97 9.51
CA GLU A 32 -6.63 3.10 10.22
C GLU A 32 -5.93 1.74 10.22
N PHE A 33 -4.64 1.73 9.91
CA PHE A 33 -3.88 0.48 9.92
C PHE A 33 -3.94 -0.15 11.32
N ARG A 34 -4.34 -1.43 11.38
CA ARG A 34 -4.43 -2.20 12.62
C ARG A 34 -4.11 -3.65 12.34
N ALA A 35 -3.21 -4.23 13.12
CA ALA A 35 -3.00 -5.67 13.13
C ALA A 35 -4.13 -6.36 13.91
N ILE A 36 -5.33 -6.44 13.32
CA ILE A 36 -6.56 -6.94 13.98
C ILE A 36 -6.39 -8.38 14.48
N ALA A 37 -5.75 -9.23 13.66
CA ALA A 37 -5.48 -10.62 13.99
C ALA A 37 -3.97 -10.90 14.04
N LYS A 38 -3.58 -11.85 14.90
CA LYS A 38 -2.25 -12.49 14.77
C LYS A 38 -2.29 -13.51 13.64
N VAL A 39 -1.17 -13.74 12.97
CA VAL A 39 -1.01 -14.80 11.98
C VAL A 39 0.07 -15.78 12.44
N VAL A 40 -0.19 -17.08 12.30
CA VAL A 40 0.68 -18.16 12.76
C VAL A 40 0.96 -19.14 11.63
N HIS A 41 2.25 -19.39 11.38
CA HIS A 41 2.74 -20.44 10.47
C HIS A 41 3.52 -21.47 11.29
N GLY A 42 3.02 -22.71 11.38
CA GLY A 42 3.61 -23.71 12.27
C GLY A 42 3.58 -23.25 13.73
N THR A 43 4.76 -23.05 14.33
CA THR A 43 4.92 -22.51 15.69
C THR A 43 5.17 -21.00 15.73
N ASP A 44 5.39 -20.38 14.57
CA ASP A 44 5.87 -19.01 14.47
C ASP A 44 4.70 -18.04 14.36
N THR A 45 4.65 -17.05 15.25
CA THR A 45 3.73 -15.91 15.11
C THR A 45 4.42 -14.83 14.28
N LEU A 46 3.85 -14.53 13.11
CA LEU A 46 4.39 -13.57 12.17
C LEU A 46 4.31 -12.15 12.74
N ARG A 47 5.46 -11.52 12.98
CA ARG A 47 5.54 -10.18 13.59
C ARG A 47 4.98 -9.08 12.69
N ASN A 48 5.28 -9.16 11.40
CA ASN A 48 4.94 -8.17 10.39
C ASN A 48 3.95 -8.77 9.38
N ALA A 49 3.02 -9.60 9.85
CA ALA A 49 2.08 -10.35 9.02
C ALA A 49 1.37 -9.49 7.98
N TRP A 50 1.00 -8.27 8.39
CA TRP A 50 0.22 -7.31 7.62
C TRP A 50 1.07 -6.24 6.92
N ALA A 51 2.35 -6.51 6.66
CA ALA A 51 3.23 -5.55 5.98
C ALA A 51 3.03 -5.53 4.46
N GLY A 52 2.45 -6.57 3.86
CA GLY A 52 2.07 -6.58 2.44
C GLY A 52 3.03 -7.28 1.47
N GLY A 53 4.05 -7.99 1.96
CA GLY A 53 5.00 -8.75 1.14
C GLY A 53 6.12 -7.88 0.52
N LEU A 54 7.12 -8.52 -0.08
CA LEU A 54 8.27 -7.87 -0.74
C LEU A 54 8.68 -8.66 -1.99
N ASN A 55 8.90 -7.95 -3.10
CA ASN A 55 9.30 -8.53 -4.39
C ASN A 55 10.72 -8.11 -4.79
N SER A 56 10.97 -6.80 -4.83
CA SER A 56 12.26 -6.21 -5.22
C SER A 56 12.63 -5.07 -4.28
N PRO A 57 12.87 -5.35 -2.99
CA PRO A 57 13.13 -4.33 -1.98
C PRO A 57 14.53 -3.72 -2.11
N GLN A 58 14.59 -2.41 -1.89
CA GLN A 58 15.81 -1.60 -1.76
C GLN A 58 15.88 -1.07 -0.34
N PHE A 59 17.03 -1.17 0.31
CA PHE A 59 17.17 -0.92 1.74
C PHE A 59 18.04 0.30 2.03
N SER A 60 17.64 1.08 3.02
CA SER A 60 18.48 2.14 3.60
C SER A 60 18.10 2.36 5.07
N ASN A 61 19.08 2.58 5.93
CA ASN A 61 18.81 3.03 7.30
C ASN A 61 18.38 4.50 7.33
N ILE A 62 17.57 4.86 8.32
CA ILE A 62 17.11 6.23 8.60
C ILE A 62 16.63 6.29 10.06
N ASP A 63 16.69 7.43 10.74
CA ASP A 63 15.98 7.63 12.01
C ASP A 63 14.59 8.24 11.72
N LEU A 64 13.53 7.44 11.87
CA LEU A 64 12.16 7.87 11.55
C LEU A 64 11.51 8.61 12.71
N ASN A 65 11.81 8.19 13.94
CA ASN A 65 11.10 8.60 15.15
C ASN A 65 11.92 9.53 16.08
N ASN A 66 13.11 9.94 15.64
CA ASN A 66 14.05 10.81 16.33
C ASN A 66 14.56 10.23 17.66
N ASP A 67 14.79 8.91 17.70
CA ASP A 67 15.37 8.21 18.85
C ASP A 67 16.87 7.91 18.73
N GLN A 68 17.50 8.39 17.64
CA GLN A 68 18.92 8.20 17.29
C GLN A 68 19.30 6.75 17.02
N GLN A 69 18.33 5.89 16.72
CA GLN A 69 18.57 4.51 16.32
C GLN A 69 18.25 4.35 14.85
N PRO A 70 19.05 3.56 14.10
CA PRO A 70 18.72 3.29 12.72
C PRO A 70 17.44 2.47 12.66
N ASP A 71 16.37 3.10 12.18
CA ASP A 71 15.21 2.46 11.60
C ASP A 71 15.52 2.05 10.15
N LEU A 72 14.54 1.45 9.47
CA LEU A 72 14.71 0.93 8.11
C LEU A 72 13.65 1.50 7.17
N TYR A 73 14.14 2.11 6.09
CA TYR A 73 13.36 2.43 4.90
C TYR A 73 13.55 1.33 3.86
N VAL A 74 12.43 0.86 3.31
CA VAL A 74 12.38 -0.14 2.24
C VAL A 74 11.58 0.43 1.08
N PHE A 75 12.20 0.54 -0.09
CA PHE A 75 11.50 0.86 -1.34
C PHE A 75 11.38 -0.41 -2.19
N ASP A 76 10.18 -0.96 -2.30
CA ASP A 76 9.92 -2.06 -3.23
C ASP A 76 9.73 -1.48 -4.63
N ARG A 77 10.76 -1.60 -5.48
CA ARG A 77 10.71 -0.99 -6.81
C ARG A 77 9.70 -1.64 -7.75
N ALA A 78 9.41 -2.94 -7.54
CA ALA A 78 8.49 -3.69 -8.40
C ALA A 78 7.04 -3.22 -8.21
N THR A 79 6.70 -2.76 -7.01
CA THR A 79 5.39 -2.18 -6.67
C THR A 79 5.40 -0.66 -6.52
N THR A 80 6.58 -0.02 -6.59
CA THR A 80 6.84 1.40 -6.30
C THR A 80 6.37 1.85 -4.92
N ARG A 81 6.42 0.94 -3.95
CA ARG A 81 5.90 1.17 -2.61
C ARG A 81 7.03 1.54 -1.64
N SER A 82 6.81 2.62 -0.90
CA SER A 82 7.62 2.95 0.28
C SER A 82 7.09 2.19 1.49
N MET A 83 7.97 1.57 2.26
CA MET A 83 7.66 0.83 3.48
C MET A 83 8.66 1.23 4.56
N THR A 84 8.20 1.28 5.80
CA THR A 84 8.98 1.74 6.95
C THR A 84 8.89 0.76 8.10
N PHE A 85 10.02 0.51 8.76
CA PHE A 85 10.11 -0.38 9.91
C PHE A 85 10.88 0.31 11.02
N LEU A 86 10.29 0.36 12.22
CA LEU A 86 10.97 0.82 13.41
C LEU A 86 11.85 -0.29 13.98
N ASN A 87 13.00 0.12 14.47
CA ASN A 87 13.85 -0.68 15.33
C ASN A 87 13.28 -0.64 16.76
N VAL A 88 12.62 -1.70 17.21
CA VAL A 88 11.95 -1.72 18.52
C VAL A 88 12.55 -2.72 19.49
N ALA A 89 12.40 -2.44 20.79
CA ALA A 89 12.72 -3.41 21.84
C ALA A 89 11.83 -4.66 21.74
N SER A 90 12.42 -5.82 21.98
CA SER A 90 11.79 -7.14 21.98
C SER A 90 12.25 -7.93 23.21
N GLY A 91 11.51 -8.98 23.60
CA GLY A 91 11.86 -9.83 24.75
C GLY A 91 13.22 -10.54 24.61
N THR A 92 13.79 -10.58 23.41
CA THR A 92 15.09 -11.21 23.10
C THR A 92 16.14 -10.21 22.57
N GLY A 93 15.93 -8.90 22.72
CA GLY A 93 16.82 -7.87 22.19
C GLY A 93 16.07 -6.81 21.37
N ARG A 94 16.43 -6.67 20.09
CA ARG A 94 15.79 -5.74 19.15
C ARG A 94 15.10 -6.51 18.03
N ALA A 95 14.11 -5.88 17.40
CA ALA A 95 13.39 -6.46 16.27
C ALA A 95 12.82 -5.36 15.36
N TRP A 96 12.63 -5.71 14.09
CA TRP A 96 11.96 -4.87 13.11
C TRP A 96 10.44 -4.93 13.27
N GLN A 97 9.80 -3.77 13.46
CA GLN A 97 8.35 -3.62 13.51
C GLN A 97 7.87 -2.75 12.36
N TYR A 98 6.97 -3.27 11.54
CA TYR A 98 6.34 -2.50 10.48
C TYR A 98 5.58 -1.28 11.04
N ALA A 99 5.84 -0.10 10.47
CA ALA A 99 5.36 1.19 10.96
C ALA A 99 4.84 2.05 9.79
N PRO A 100 3.68 1.70 9.19
CA PRO A 100 3.13 2.33 7.98
C PRO A 100 2.90 3.83 8.11
N GLU A 101 2.70 4.32 9.33
CA GLU A 101 2.43 5.73 9.60
C GLU A 101 3.59 6.65 9.15
N TYR A 102 4.82 6.13 9.04
CA TYR A 102 5.97 6.88 8.55
C TYR A 102 6.09 6.88 7.00
N GLU A 103 5.34 6.05 6.28
CA GLU A 103 5.38 5.99 4.81
C GLU A 103 4.95 7.33 4.18
N SER A 104 4.10 8.12 4.88
CA SER A 104 3.59 9.41 4.42
C SER A 104 4.67 10.50 4.39
N LEU A 105 5.77 10.34 5.13
CA LEU A 105 6.90 11.28 5.19
C LEU A 105 7.69 11.33 3.87
N PHE A 106 7.64 10.25 3.09
CA PHE A 106 8.39 10.15 1.83
C PHE A 106 7.62 10.79 0.66
N PRO A 107 8.33 11.36 -0.33
CA PRO A 107 7.71 11.91 -1.54
C PRO A 107 6.86 10.87 -2.27
N THR A 108 5.76 11.30 -2.87
CA THR A 108 4.93 10.45 -3.74
C THR A 108 5.53 10.31 -5.14
N GLY A 109 5.24 9.21 -5.83
CA GLY A 109 5.64 9.01 -7.23
C GLY A 109 7.10 8.62 -7.43
N LEU A 110 7.73 8.04 -6.40
CA LEU A 110 9.03 7.38 -6.51
C LEU A 110 8.91 6.17 -7.45
N GLN A 111 9.94 5.92 -8.26
CA GLN A 111 9.96 4.82 -9.22
C GLN A 111 11.43 4.44 -9.52
N GLY A 112 11.67 3.25 -10.06
CA GLY A 112 13.01 2.80 -10.47
C GLY A 112 13.90 2.43 -9.27
N TRP A 113 14.40 3.44 -8.55
CA TRP A 113 15.16 3.23 -7.33
C TRP A 113 15.10 4.44 -6.37
N ALA A 114 15.29 4.17 -5.09
CA ALA A 114 15.35 5.14 -3.99
C ALA A 114 16.37 4.68 -2.95
N LEU A 115 17.38 5.51 -2.68
CA LEU A 115 18.47 5.26 -1.74
C LEU A 115 18.62 6.45 -0.80
N LEU A 116 18.82 6.19 0.49
CA LEU A 116 19.09 7.25 1.46
C LEU A 116 20.58 7.35 1.77
N ARG A 117 21.17 8.54 1.61
CA ARG A 117 22.59 8.81 1.85
C ARG A 117 22.76 10.21 2.44
N ASP A 118 23.53 10.33 3.51
CA ASP A 118 23.82 11.61 4.16
C ASP A 118 24.87 12.37 3.34
N TYR A 119 24.44 13.25 2.44
CA TYR A 119 25.38 13.97 1.56
C TYR A 119 25.93 15.25 2.19
N ASP A 120 25.28 15.76 3.24
CA ASP A 120 25.65 16.99 3.94
C ASP A 120 26.21 16.80 5.35
N CYS A 121 26.35 15.55 5.77
CA CYS A 121 26.97 15.12 7.01
C CYS A 121 26.25 15.67 8.25
N ASP A 122 24.94 15.86 8.17
CA ASP A 122 24.11 16.28 9.30
C ASP A 122 23.55 15.08 10.10
N SER A 123 23.99 13.87 9.77
CA SER A 123 23.51 12.59 10.32
C SER A 123 22.06 12.26 9.96
N ARG A 124 21.50 12.89 8.91
CA ARG A 124 20.17 12.59 8.36
C ARG A 124 20.30 12.17 6.91
N PRO A 125 20.22 10.86 6.62
CA PRO A 125 20.28 10.38 5.25
C PRO A 125 19.25 11.05 4.33
N ASP A 126 19.73 11.62 3.23
CA ASP A 126 18.97 12.31 2.19
C ASP A 126 18.51 11.36 1.08
N LEU A 127 17.39 11.68 0.42
CA LEU A 127 16.82 10.81 -0.60
C LEU A 127 17.39 11.10 -1.99
N PHE A 128 18.17 10.16 -2.49
CA PHE A 128 18.55 10.04 -3.90
C PHE A 128 17.59 9.08 -4.60
N THR A 129 17.01 9.49 -5.71
CA THR A 129 16.04 8.66 -6.42
C THR A 129 16.08 8.91 -7.93
N TYR A 130 15.69 7.89 -8.69
CA TYR A 130 15.47 8.04 -10.12
C TYR A 130 14.33 9.01 -10.44
N ALA A 131 14.52 9.81 -11.49
CA ALA A 131 13.49 10.59 -12.15
C ALA A 131 13.45 10.34 -13.66
N ASN A 132 12.35 10.70 -14.30
CA ASN A 132 12.11 10.46 -15.73
C ASN A 132 13.30 10.90 -16.60
N GLY A 133 13.68 10.07 -17.58
CA GLY A 133 14.77 10.38 -18.49
C GLY A 133 16.15 9.89 -18.04
N GLY A 134 16.24 9.18 -16.92
CA GLY A 134 17.51 8.69 -16.37
C GLY A 134 18.14 9.61 -15.33
N ASP A 135 17.43 10.69 -14.98
CA ASP A 135 17.85 11.72 -14.03
C ASP A 135 18.01 11.16 -12.62
N ILE A 136 18.95 11.74 -11.87
CA ILE A 136 19.06 11.58 -10.43
C ILE A 136 18.43 12.81 -9.77
N ARG A 137 17.35 12.60 -9.01
CA ARG A 137 16.67 13.60 -8.18
C ARG A 137 17.13 13.46 -6.73
N ILE A 138 17.32 14.58 -6.05
CA ILE A 138 17.77 14.62 -4.65
C ILE A 138 16.80 15.43 -3.80
N TYR A 139 16.40 14.88 -2.66
CA TYR A 139 15.72 15.60 -1.59
C TYR A 139 16.58 15.58 -0.33
N ARG A 140 16.77 16.75 0.26
CA ARG A 140 17.42 16.91 1.55
C ARG A 140 16.49 16.51 2.69
N ASN A 141 16.95 15.71 3.63
CA ASN A 141 16.20 15.30 4.81
C ASN A 141 16.37 16.32 5.95
N VAL A 142 15.38 17.18 6.14
CA VAL A 142 15.38 18.13 7.27
C VAL A 142 14.46 17.64 8.38
N ALA A 143 14.73 18.06 9.63
CA ALA A 143 13.86 17.78 10.75
C ALA A 143 12.53 18.56 10.66
N ASP A 144 11.41 17.86 10.83
CA ASP A 144 10.13 18.51 11.12
C ASP A 144 10.07 19.05 12.56
N ALA A 145 8.94 19.65 12.96
CA ALA A 145 8.76 20.21 14.30
C ALA A 145 8.89 19.17 15.44
N SER A 146 8.76 17.88 15.14
CA SER A 146 8.90 16.75 16.06
C SER A 146 10.24 16.02 15.91
N GLY A 147 11.14 16.50 15.04
CA GLY A 147 12.42 15.85 14.76
C GLY A 147 12.35 14.74 13.70
N ARG A 148 11.19 14.46 13.12
CA ARG A 148 11.02 13.39 12.11
C ARG A 148 11.55 13.82 10.74
N PRO A 149 11.81 12.88 9.82
CA PRO A 149 12.22 13.21 8.46
C PRO A 149 11.21 14.07 7.69
N SER A 150 11.72 15.05 6.95
CA SER A 150 10.96 15.87 6.00
C SER A 150 11.82 16.15 4.77
N PHE A 151 11.38 15.70 3.60
CA PHE A 151 12.18 15.75 2.38
C PHE A 151 11.94 17.02 1.57
N GLN A 152 12.96 17.87 1.45
CA GLN A 152 12.95 19.11 0.66
C GLN A 152 13.69 18.91 -0.66
N LEU A 153 13.04 19.20 -1.78
CA LEU A 153 13.65 19.03 -3.10
C LEU A 153 14.89 19.95 -3.26
N VAL A 154 16.04 19.36 -3.57
CA VAL A 154 17.29 20.07 -3.85
C VAL A 154 17.47 20.26 -5.35
N THR A 155 17.37 19.16 -6.11
CA THR A 155 17.44 19.18 -7.57
C THR A 155 16.60 18.07 -8.17
N ASN A 156 15.99 18.34 -9.32
CA ASN A 156 15.30 17.34 -10.13
C ASN A 156 16.23 16.56 -11.06
N GLN A 157 17.43 17.09 -11.32
CA GLN A 157 18.41 16.51 -12.22
C GLN A 157 19.80 16.87 -11.72
N LEU A 158 20.57 15.86 -11.34
CA LEU A 158 21.97 16.03 -10.97
C LEU A 158 22.84 16.13 -12.23
N THR A 159 23.82 17.02 -12.20
CA THR A 159 24.70 17.29 -13.34
C THR A 159 26.17 17.30 -12.92
N TYR A 160 27.06 17.05 -13.88
CA TYR A 160 28.49 17.30 -13.75
C TYR A 160 28.91 18.37 -14.74
N PHE A 161 30.03 19.04 -14.47
CA PHE A 161 30.60 20.03 -15.39
C PHE A 161 31.60 19.36 -16.35
N ASP A 162 31.31 19.42 -17.65
CA ASP A 162 32.23 19.06 -18.73
C ASP A 162 33.04 20.30 -19.16
N PRO A 163 34.38 20.32 -19.00
CA PRO A 163 35.21 21.45 -19.37
C PRO A 163 35.48 21.57 -20.89
N ALA A 164 34.89 20.71 -21.74
CA ALA A 164 35.11 20.72 -23.18
C ALA A 164 34.85 22.11 -23.80
N PRO A 165 35.81 22.72 -24.52
CA PRO A 165 35.72 24.13 -24.93
C PRO A 165 34.57 24.51 -25.86
N LEU A 166 34.00 23.55 -26.60
CA LEU A 166 32.98 23.79 -27.64
C LEU A 166 31.64 23.10 -27.37
N THR A 167 31.63 22.03 -26.58
CA THR A 167 30.45 21.20 -26.29
C THR A 167 30.20 21.00 -24.80
N GLY A 168 31.07 21.55 -23.95
CA GLY A 168 31.02 21.39 -22.51
C GLY A 168 29.99 22.30 -21.82
N GLY A 169 29.90 22.16 -20.50
CA GLY A 169 28.89 22.77 -19.67
C GLY A 169 28.33 21.76 -18.65
N ASN A 170 27.19 22.08 -18.06
CA ASN A 170 26.51 21.15 -17.16
C ASN A 170 25.82 20.05 -17.97
N THR A 171 26.26 18.82 -17.77
CA THR A 171 25.74 17.61 -18.42
C THR A 171 25.08 16.71 -17.39
N ASN A 172 23.98 16.08 -17.76
CA ASN A 172 23.23 15.17 -16.90
C ASN A 172 24.09 13.98 -16.44
N ILE A 173 23.99 13.62 -15.16
CA ILE A 173 24.48 12.34 -14.65
C ILE A 173 23.33 11.33 -14.78
N THR A 174 23.42 10.46 -15.78
CA THR A 174 22.37 9.47 -16.07
C THR A 174 22.69 8.13 -15.43
N ALA A 175 21.87 7.69 -14.47
CA ALA A 175 21.94 6.32 -13.94
C ALA A 175 20.97 5.37 -14.65
N GLY A 176 19.91 5.90 -15.27
CA GLY A 176 18.80 5.11 -15.80
C GLY A 176 17.91 4.54 -14.70
N GLY A 177 16.68 4.15 -15.06
CA GLY A 177 15.69 3.62 -14.10
C GLY A 177 15.80 2.12 -13.84
N TYR A 178 16.60 1.42 -14.65
CA TYR A 178 16.75 -0.03 -14.57
C TYR A 178 18.01 -0.44 -13.79
N ASN A 179 19.07 0.36 -13.85
CA ASN A 179 20.33 0.17 -13.10
C ASN A 179 20.22 0.70 -11.67
N LEU A 180 21.09 0.19 -10.80
CA LEU A 180 21.30 0.76 -9.46
C LEU A 180 22.69 1.43 -9.41
N PRO A 181 22.78 2.76 -9.23
CA PRO A 181 24.07 3.43 -9.05
C PRO A 181 24.61 3.21 -7.63
N ALA A 182 25.92 3.34 -7.47
CA ALA A 182 26.54 3.48 -6.15
C ALA A 182 26.76 4.97 -5.82
N ILE A 183 26.36 5.35 -4.61
CA ILE A 183 26.49 6.71 -4.07
C ILE A 183 27.24 6.57 -2.74
N GLN A 184 28.53 6.89 -2.77
CA GLN A 184 29.48 6.62 -1.69
C GLN A 184 30.68 7.56 -1.84
N ASP A 185 31.37 7.90 -0.75
CA ASP A 185 32.69 8.53 -0.81
C ASP A 185 33.72 7.50 -1.30
N VAL A 186 34.17 7.63 -2.55
CA VAL A 186 35.03 6.64 -3.22
C VAL A 186 36.50 6.89 -2.95
N ASN A 187 36.90 8.15 -2.83
CA ASN A 187 38.29 8.55 -2.70
C ASN A 187 38.72 8.91 -1.26
N GLY A 188 37.80 8.80 -0.30
CA GLY A 188 38.01 9.03 1.13
C GLY A 188 38.08 10.51 1.52
N ASP A 189 37.51 11.40 0.71
CA ASP A 189 37.59 12.85 0.90
C ASP A 189 36.43 13.47 1.69
N GLY A 190 35.53 12.61 2.19
CA GLY A 190 34.36 12.93 2.99
C GLY A 190 33.15 13.40 2.17
N ARG A 191 33.20 13.35 0.82
CA ARG A 191 32.07 13.73 -0.04
C ARG A 191 31.57 12.53 -0.82
N LEU A 192 30.25 12.43 -0.96
CA LEU A 192 29.66 11.37 -1.76
C LEU A 192 29.91 11.61 -3.24
N ASP A 193 30.47 10.58 -3.89
CA ASP A 193 30.63 10.46 -5.33
C ASP A 193 29.53 9.58 -5.95
N ILE A 194 29.51 9.51 -7.28
CA ILE A 194 28.57 8.65 -8.02
C ILE A 194 29.32 7.74 -8.97
N LEU A 195 29.05 6.45 -8.84
CA LEU A 195 29.46 5.42 -9.80
C LEU A 195 28.22 4.82 -10.47
N THR A 196 28.25 4.70 -11.80
CA THR A 196 27.17 4.05 -12.55
C THR A 196 27.70 3.43 -13.84
N TYR A 197 27.09 2.34 -14.28
CA TYR A 197 27.45 1.71 -15.55
C TYR A 197 27.00 2.58 -16.73
N ASP A 198 27.84 2.66 -17.76
CA ASP A 198 27.40 3.12 -19.08
C ASP A 198 26.48 2.07 -19.72
N PHE A 199 25.19 2.23 -19.47
CA PHE A 199 24.15 1.33 -19.98
C PHE A 199 23.91 1.46 -21.49
N ALA A 200 24.47 2.47 -22.16
CA ALA A 200 24.33 2.66 -23.60
C ALA A 200 25.44 1.93 -24.40
N SER A 201 26.53 1.54 -23.74
CA SER A 201 27.65 0.85 -24.37
C SER A 201 27.40 -0.64 -24.61
N THR A 202 28.00 -1.17 -25.69
CA THR A 202 28.05 -2.62 -25.97
C THR A 202 29.10 -3.36 -25.12
N SER A 203 29.90 -2.63 -24.34
CA SER A 203 30.79 -3.15 -23.30
C SER A 203 30.72 -2.18 -22.12
N PRO A 204 29.67 -2.28 -21.28
CA PRO A 204 29.43 -1.34 -20.18
C PRO A 204 30.61 -1.27 -19.24
N SER A 205 31.19 -0.08 -19.10
CA SER A 205 32.19 0.28 -18.10
C SER A 205 31.58 1.18 -17.03
N ILE A 206 32.31 1.41 -15.94
CA ILE A 206 31.83 2.23 -14.82
C ILE A 206 32.29 3.67 -15.01
N ASN A 207 31.33 4.60 -15.09
CA ASN A 207 31.58 6.03 -15.04
C ASN A 207 31.74 6.46 -13.58
N TYR A 208 32.79 7.23 -13.28
CA TYR A 208 33.05 7.84 -11.97
C TYR A 208 32.86 9.35 -12.05
N TYR A 209 31.80 9.82 -11.39
CA TYR A 209 31.52 11.24 -11.21
C TYR A 209 31.98 11.64 -9.81
N ARG A 210 33.11 12.36 -9.77
CA ARG A 210 33.74 12.77 -8.52
C ARG A 210 33.20 14.12 -8.05
N ASN A 211 32.88 14.21 -6.76
CA ASN A 211 32.42 15.41 -6.10
C ASN A 211 33.60 16.35 -5.80
N VAL A 212 33.64 17.47 -6.50
CA VAL A 212 34.71 18.47 -6.43
C VAL A 212 34.32 19.69 -5.59
N THR A 213 33.24 19.60 -4.82
CA THR A 213 32.81 20.71 -3.98
C THR A 213 33.91 21.08 -2.98
N THR A 214 34.22 22.37 -2.89
CA THR A 214 35.30 22.90 -2.03
C THR A 214 34.83 23.25 -0.61
N THR A 215 33.52 23.36 -0.40
CA THR A 215 32.92 23.69 0.89
C THR A 215 32.50 22.41 1.63
N GLY A 216 33.42 21.80 2.39
CA GLY A 216 33.11 20.69 3.31
C GLY A 216 32.21 19.58 2.73
N CYS A 217 31.44 18.94 3.61
CA CYS A 217 30.34 18.06 3.23
C CYS A 217 29.11 18.90 2.81
N GLY A 218 28.22 18.35 1.96
CA GLY A 218 26.97 19.01 1.55
C GLY A 218 26.96 19.66 0.17
N GLY A 219 28.04 19.52 -0.58
CA GLY A 219 28.14 19.98 -1.95
C GLY A 219 27.73 18.96 -2.99
N LEU A 220 27.19 19.43 -4.12
CA LEU A 220 26.76 18.59 -5.25
C LEU A 220 27.40 19.06 -6.57
N GLN A 221 28.67 19.46 -6.53
CA GLN A 221 29.43 19.83 -7.73
C GLN A 221 30.26 18.63 -8.20
N PHE A 222 29.99 18.16 -9.43
CA PHE A 222 30.63 16.96 -9.97
C PHE A 222 31.46 17.25 -11.21
N VAL A 223 32.49 16.42 -11.43
CA VAL A 223 33.19 16.24 -12.71
C VAL A 223 33.16 14.76 -13.09
N LEU A 224 33.16 14.46 -14.38
CA LEU A 224 33.44 13.10 -14.85
C LEU A 224 34.95 12.86 -14.76
N ASP A 225 35.37 12.06 -13.80
CA ASP A 225 36.78 11.80 -13.50
C ASP A 225 37.35 10.72 -14.45
N THR A 226 36.58 9.64 -14.65
CA THR A 226 36.89 8.59 -15.64
C THR A 226 35.62 7.89 -16.11
N GLN A 227 35.63 7.37 -17.35
CA GLN A 227 34.57 6.52 -17.90
C GLN A 227 34.85 5.02 -17.73
N ASN A 228 35.97 4.68 -17.11
CA ASN A 228 36.44 3.32 -16.93
C ASN A 228 37.05 3.15 -15.54
N TRP A 229 36.27 3.47 -14.51
CA TRP A 229 36.69 3.31 -13.13
C TRP A 229 37.03 1.84 -12.86
N GLY A 230 38.20 1.62 -12.28
CA GLY A 230 38.68 0.27 -12.01
C GLY A 230 39.23 -0.50 -13.21
N GLY A 231 39.16 0.06 -14.42
CA GLY A 231 39.61 -0.64 -15.63
C GLY A 231 38.79 -1.89 -15.96
N VAL A 232 37.52 -1.94 -15.54
CA VAL A 232 36.62 -3.08 -15.74
C VAL A 232 35.48 -2.74 -16.69
N ALA A 233 35.20 -3.66 -17.60
CA ALA A 233 33.99 -3.62 -18.43
C ALA A 233 33.31 -4.99 -18.47
N ILE A 234 31.99 -4.96 -18.66
CA ILE A 234 31.16 -6.15 -18.75
C ILE A 234 31.20 -6.71 -20.18
N CYS A 235 31.42 -8.02 -20.30
CA CYS A 235 31.27 -8.74 -21.55
C CYS A 235 29.95 -9.51 -21.58
N HIS A 236 29.25 -9.50 -22.72
CA HIS A 236 27.90 -10.07 -22.85
C HIS A 236 27.86 -11.61 -22.96
N SER A 237 29.02 -12.28 -22.92
CA SER A 237 29.16 -13.73 -23.15
C SER A 237 28.74 -14.65 -21.99
N GLY A 238 28.21 -14.11 -20.90
CA GLY A 238 27.80 -14.84 -19.70
C GLY A 238 27.46 -13.90 -18.55
N CYS A 239 27.04 -14.41 -17.38
CA CYS A 239 26.63 -13.60 -16.22
C CYS A 239 27.78 -13.07 -15.35
N SER A 240 28.96 -13.70 -15.44
CA SER A 240 30.15 -13.36 -14.64
C SER A 240 31.39 -13.07 -15.49
N THR A 241 31.19 -12.63 -16.73
CA THR A 241 32.24 -12.35 -17.71
C THR A 241 32.59 -10.85 -17.76
N PHE A 242 33.86 -10.55 -17.52
CA PHE A 242 34.41 -9.20 -17.48
C PHE A 242 35.68 -9.12 -18.33
N SER A 243 35.99 -7.93 -18.82
CA SER A 243 37.30 -7.58 -19.35
C SER A 243 38.01 -6.60 -18.43
N PHE A 244 39.32 -6.77 -18.29
CA PHE A 244 40.17 -5.96 -17.42
C PHE A 244 41.26 -5.25 -18.24
N ALA A 245 41.61 -4.03 -17.83
CA ALA A 245 42.64 -3.19 -18.42
C ALA A 245 42.45 -2.98 -19.94
N THR A 246 43.47 -3.25 -20.77
CA THR A 246 43.40 -3.09 -22.24
C THR A 246 42.73 -4.25 -22.97
N THR A 247 42.23 -5.25 -22.25
CA THR A 247 41.57 -6.41 -22.85
C THR A 247 40.21 -5.98 -23.39
N GLN A 248 39.93 -6.25 -24.66
CA GLN A 248 38.62 -5.95 -25.23
C GLN A 248 37.67 -7.14 -25.09
N CYS A 249 36.40 -6.87 -24.80
CA CYS A 249 35.37 -7.89 -24.97
C CYS A 249 35.36 -8.40 -26.41
N ARG A 250 35.20 -9.71 -26.59
CA ARG A 250 35.06 -10.28 -27.93
C ARG A 250 33.76 -9.75 -28.55
N PRO A 251 33.77 -9.26 -29.80
CA PRO A 251 32.56 -8.80 -30.46
C PRO A 251 31.59 -9.97 -30.62
N GLU A 252 30.37 -9.81 -30.11
CA GLU A 252 29.27 -10.73 -30.41
C GLU A 252 28.55 -10.25 -31.67
N LEU A 253 28.35 -11.15 -32.64
CA LEU A 253 27.67 -10.84 -33.91
C LEU A 253 26.19 -10.47 -33.71
N ARG A 254 25.63 -10.80 -32.53
CA ARG A 254 24.26 -10.49 -32.09
C ARG A 254 24.29 -10.27 -30.58
N PRO A 255 24.72 -9.09 -30.10
CA PRO A 255 24.75 -8.83 -28.67
C PRO A 255 23.32 -8.91 -28.14
N THR A 256 23.08 -9.81 -27.20
CA THR A 256 21.84 -9.83 -26.42
C THR A 256 21.99 -8.76 -25.34
N HIS A 257 21.30 -7.63 -25.50
CA HIS A 257 21.29 -6.58 -24.48
C HIS A 257 20.78 -7.16 -23.15
N THR A 258 21.63 -7.20 -22.13
CA THR A 258 21.14 -7.33 -20.75
C THR A 258 20.66 -5.95 -20.31
N GLY A 259 19.43 -5.86 -19.80
CA GLY A 259 18.75 -4.58 -19.58
C GLY A 259 19.29 -3.76 -18.41
N GLY A 260 20.06 -4.36 -17.50
CA GLY A 260 20.41 -3.75 -16.22
C GLY A 260 21.68 -4.23 -15.54
N TYR A 261 22.30 -3.29 -14.83
CA TYR A 261 23.50 -3.49 -14.03
C TYR A 261 23.31 -2.88 -12.64
N ASN A 262 23.62 -3.64 -11.60
CA ASN A 262 23.59 -3.16 -10.23
C ASN A 262 25.02 -2.94 -9.74
N LEU A 263 25.23 -1.82 -9.05
CA LEU A 263 26.52 -1.47 -8.50
C LEU A 263 26.37 -1.08 -7.03
N THR A 264 27.18 -1.70 -6.19
CA THR A 264 27.41 -1.33 -4.80
C THR A 264 28.90 -1.40 -4.57
N VAL A 265 29.44 -0.47 -3.77
CA VAL A 265 30.85 -0.47 -3.42
C VAL A 265 31.03 -0.59 -1.91
N PHE A 266 31.98 -1.40 -1.48
CA PHE A 266 32.23 -1.73 -0.09
C PHE A 266 33.67 -2.24 0.06
N ASP A 267 34.37 -1.87 1.13
CA ASP A 267 35.71 -2.40 1.44
C ASP A 267 35.57 -3.85 1.95
N LEU A 268 35.86 -4.84 1.09
CA LEU A 268 35.67 -6.27 1.37
C LEU A 268 36.92 -6.93 1.96
N ASP A 269 38.10 -6.33 1.83
CA ASP A 269 39.35 -6.90 2.34
C ASP A 269 40.07 -6.03 3.39
N GLY A 270 39.46 -4.90 3.75
CA GLY A 270 39.84 -4.04 4.87
C GLY A 270 41.08 -3.21 4.61
N ASP A 271 41.43 -2.95 3.34
CA ASP A 271 42.62 -2.20 2.96
C ASP A 271 42.36 -0.67 2.80
N GLY A 272 41.10 -0.26 2.93
CA GLY A 272 40.66 1.13 2.93
C GLY A 272 40.32 1.67 1.55
N ASP A 273 40.40 0.87 0.49
CA ASP A 273 39.80 1.18 -0.79
C ASP A 273 38.49 0.40 -1.02
N LEU A 274 37.68 0.84 -2.00
CA LEU A 274 36.36 0.27 -2.20
C LEU A 274 36.36 -0.78 -3.32
N ASP A 275 35.85 -1.97 -2.99
CA ASP A 275 35.61 -3.05 -3.94
C ASP A 275 34.22 -2.93 -4.59
N ILE A 276 33.99 -3.74 -5.62
CA ILE A 276 32.69 -3.80 -6.31
C ILE A 276 31.92 -5.04 -5.87
N LEU A 277 30.65 -4.83 -5.53
CA LEU A 277 29.59 -5.84 -5.61
C LEU A 277 28.69 -5.51 -6.79
N THR A 278 28.52 -6.45 -7.71
CA THR A 278 27.75 -6.22 -8.94
C THR A 278 26.90 -7.42 -9.35
N GLY A 279 25.75 -7.13 -9.93
CA GLY A 279 24.80 -8.11 -10.45
C GLY A 279 24.22 -7.66 -11.78
N ARG A 280 23.78 -8.62 -12.59
CA ARG A 280 23.23 -8.40 -13.93
C ARG A 280 21.82 -8.94 -14.07
N ASP A 281 21.06 -8.30 -14.94
CA ASP A 281 19.75 -8.80 -15.33
C ASP A 281 19.87 -10.19 -15.99
N ASN A 282 18.90 -11.07 -15.73
CA ASN A 282 18.88 -12.50 -16.07
C ASN A 282 19.97 -13.36 -15.41
N CYS A 283 20.60 -12.86 -14.35
CA CYS A 283 21.64 -13.57 -13.61
C CYS A 283 21.22 -13.79 -12.16
N ALA A 284 21.65 -14.90 -11.58
CA ALA A 284 21.33 -15.24 -10.20
C ALA A 284 22.44 -14.84 -9.22
N GLU A 285 23.69 -14.85 -9.69
CA GLU A 285 24.88 -14.54 -8.90
C GLU A 285 25.08 -13.05 -8.64
N LEU A 286 25.34 -12.71 -7.37
CA LEU A 286 26.09 -11.51 -7.04
C LEU A 286 27.59 -11.80 -7.16
N VAL A 287 28.31 -10.95 -7.87
CA VAL A 287 29.75 -11.06 -8.10
C VAL A 287 30.47 -10.00 -7.29
N SER A 288 31.63 -10.33 -6.70
CA SER A 288 32.54 -9.34 -6.17
C SER A 288 33.80 -9.20 -7.04
N LEU A 289 34.32 -7.98 -7.14
CA LEU A 289 35.60 -7.68 -7.76
C LEU A 289 36.42 -6.87 -6.77
N ARG A 290 37.54 -7.45 -6.32
CA ARG A 290 38.48 -6.73 -5.48
C ARG A 290 39.20 -5.64 -6.28
N ASN A 291 39.35 -4.47 -5.67
CA ASN A 291 40.22 -3.41 -6.09
C ASN A 291 41.64 -3.70 -5.57
N ASP A 292 42.57 -3.97 -6.48
CA ASP A 292 43.99 -4.19 -6.15
C ASP A 292 44.79 -2.86 -6.18
N GLY A 293 44.08 -1.73 -6.13
CA GLY A 293 44.57 -0.39 -6.43
C GLY A 293 44.73 0.48 -5.19
N THR A 294 44.14 1.67 -5.27
CA THR A 294 44.04 2.64 -4.16
C THR A 294 42.71 3.39 -4.28
N PRO A 295 42.26 4.14 -3.25
CA PRO A 295 41.04 4.94 -3.35
C PRO A 295 41.08 6.00 -4.47
N GLN A 296 42.28 6.49 -4.83
CA GLN A 296 42.45 7.49 -5.89
C GLN A 296 42.65 6.89 -7.28
N LEU A 297 43.09 5.62 -7.36
CA LEU A 297 43.34 4.93 -8.61
C LEU A 297 42.94 3.46 -8.45
N ALA A 298 41.66 3.20 -8.67
CA ALA A 298 41.10 1.85 -8.60
C ALA A 298 41.65 0.97 -9.74
N LEU A 299 41.92 -0.30 -9.42
CA LEU A 299 42.43 -1.31 -10.35
C LEU A 299 41.81 -2.67 -10.05
N MET A 300 40.81 -3.09 -10.83
CA MET A 300 40.23 -4.41 -10.73
C MET A 300 40.92 -5.35 -11.71
N THR A 301 41.25 -6.56 -11.25
CA THR A 301 41.93 -7.56 -12.06
C THR A 301 41.15 -8.88 -12.07
N ALA A 302 41.51 -9.76 -13.01
CA ALA A 302 40.96 -11.11 -13.04
C ALA A 302 41.27 -11.91 -11.75
N ALA A 303 42.32 -11.56 -11.01
CA ALA A 303 42.66 -12.20 -9.75
C ALA A 303 41.71 -11.78 -8.61
N GLY A 304 41.14 -10.57 -8.68
CA GLY A 304 40.15 -10.05 -7.73
C GLY A 304 38.72 -10.51 -7.98
N LEU A 305 38.44 -11.24 -9.08
CA LEU A 305 37.10 -11.70 -9.43
C LEU A 305 36.65 -12.91 -8.59
N ASN A 306 35.51 -12.76 -7.92
CA ASN A 306 34.85 -13.83 -7.19
C ASN A 306 33.38 -13.99 -7.62
N THR A 307 33.06 -15.14 -8.22
CA THR A 307 31.72 -15.49 -8.72
C THR A 307 30.87 -16.27 -7.71
N SER A 308 31.38 -16.45 -6.49
CA SER A 308 30.73 -17.14 -5.37
C SER A 308 30.87 -16.32 -4.09
N PHE A 309 30.61 -15.01 -4.17
CA PHE A 309 30.61 -14.11 -3.03
C PHE A 309 29.41 -14.36 -2.09
N PRO A 310 29.54 -14.25 -0.76
CA PRO A 310 30.80 -14.11 -0.01
C PRO A 310 31.56 -15.43 0.12
N VAL A 311 32.88 -15.34 0.33
CA VAL A 311 33.73 -16.52 0.53
C VAL A 311 33.46 -17.16 1.89
N GLY A 312 33.52 -18.50 1.99
CA GLY A 312 33.43 -19.21 3.27
C GLY A 312 32.01 -19.38 3.82
N THR A 313 30.99 -18.98 3.06
CA THR A 313 29.57 -19.18 3.39
C THR A 313 28.75 -19.53 2.15
N THR A 314 27.43 -19.63 2.28
CA THR A 314 26.53 -19.82 1.14
C THR A 314 26.54 -18.59 0.24
N ALA A 315 26.99 -18.75 -1.00
CA ALA A 315 27.06 -17.65 -1.96
C ALA A 315 25.70 -16.94 -2.17
N ALA A 316 25.77 -15.63 -2.34
CA ALA A 316 24.64 -14.74 -2.61
C ALA A 316 24.06 -15.02 -3.99
N ARG A 317 22.93 -15.75 -3.98
CA ARG A 317 22.17 -16.06 -5.19
C ARG A 317 20.69 -15.74 -5.01
N VAL A 318 20.18 -14.81 -5.78
CA VAL A 318 18.73 -14.54 -5.87
C VAL A 318 18.21 -15.07 -7.21
N PRO A 319 16.89 -15.24 -7.39
CA PRO A 319 16.37 -15.84 -8.63
C PRO A 319 16.72 -15.07 -9.90
N ASN A 320 16.73 -13.74 -9.84
CA ASN A 320 17.11 -12.88 -10.95
C ASN A 320 17.55 -11.49 -10.45
N PHE A 321 18.55 -10.92 -11.12
CA PHE A 321 19.01 -9.53 -11.02
C PHE A 321 19.39 -9.07 -9.60
N PRO A 322 20.39 -9.68 -8.95
CA PRO A 322 20.79 -9.34 -7.59
C PRO A 322 21.31 -7.92 -7.48
N ALA A 323 20.90 -7.23 -6.42
CA ALA A 323 21.52 -6.01 -5.91
C ALA A 323 21.91 -6.19 -4.45
N ALA A 324 23.04 -5.60 -4.07
CA ALA A 324 23.48 -5.53 -2.69
C ALA A 324 23.06 -4.21 -2.06
N TYR A 325 22.79 -4.21 -0.76
CA TYR A 325 22.49 -3.03 0.03
C TYR A 325 23.24 -3.13 1.35
N LEU A 326 23.89 -2.04 1.75
CA LEU A 326 24.59 -1.93 3.01
C LEU A 326 23.68 -1.23 4.02
N ALA A 327 23.36 -1.90 5.13
CA ALA A 327 22.52 -1.35 6.18
C ALA A 327 22.77 -2.08 7.50
N ASP A 328 22.81 -1.37 8.62
CA ASP A 328 22.78 -1.98 9.96
C ASP A 328 21.38 -2.56 10.17
N VAL A 329 21.28 -3.89 10.04
CA VAL A 329 20.02 -4.61 10.26
C VAL A 329 20.06 -5.65 11.35
N THR A 330 21.25 -5.85 11.94
CA THR A 330 21.46 -6.68 13.11
C THR A 330 21.59 -5.88 14.41
N PHE A 331 21.46 -4.55 14.33
CA PHE A 331 21.42 -3.61 15.45
C PHE A 331 22.73 -3.54 16.23
N ASP A 332 23.85 -3.72 15.53
CA ASP A 332 25.19 -3.76 16.15
C ASP A 332 26.07 -2.55 15.79
N GLY A 333 25.49 -1.55 15.12
CA GLY A 333 26.13 -0.28 14.78
C GLY A 333 27.02 -0.36 13.54
N ARG A 334 26.99 -1.48 12.80
CA ARG A 334 27.75 -1.67 11.56
C ARG A 334 26.84 -2.08 10.42
N PRO A 335 27.17 -1.72 9.17
CA PRO A 335 26.42 -2.18 8.01
C PRO A 335 26.61 -3.69 7.79
N ASP A 336 25.50 -4.40 7.62
CA ASP A 336 25.43 -5.75 7.10
C ASP A 336 25.21 -5.73 5.57
N VAL A 337 25.37 -6.87 4.90
CA VAL A 337 25.11 -7.00 3.45
C VAL A 337 23.77 -7.70 3.22
N LEU A 338 22.80 -6.94 2.73
CA LEU A 338 21.53 -7.47 2.20
C LEU A 338 21.66 -7.70 0.70
N VAL A 339 21.14 -8.83 0.21
CA VAL A 339 21.06 -9.12 -1.23
C VAL A 339 19.63 -9.47 -1.60
N ALA A 340 19.06 -8.72 -2.54
CA ALA A 340 17.69 -8.90 -3.00
C ALA A 340 17.59 -8.80 -4.54
N PRO A 341 16.52 -9.36 -5.14
CA PRO A 341 16.17 -9.08 -6.53
C PRO A 341 15.97 -7.58 -6.77
N ASN A 342 16.46 -7.08 -7.90
CA ASN A 342 16.26 -5.69 -8.32
C ASN A 342 15.36 -5.63 -9.57
N LEU A 343 14.32 -6.45 -9.61
CA LEU A 343 13.43 -6.57 -10.78
C LEU A 343 12.49 -5.36 -10.86
N TYR A 344 12.30 -4.82 -12.06
CA TYR A 344 11.35 -3.72 -12.30
C TYR A 344 9.89 -4.18 -12.23
N ASN A 345 9.64 -5.44 -12.53
CA ASN A 345 8.35 -6.09 -12.49
C ASN A 345 8.59 -7.61 -12.43
N ASN A 346 7.53 -8.39 -12.34
CA ASN A 346 7.67 -9.83 -12.16
C ASN A 346 7.34 -10.65 -13.41
N ILE A 347 7.55 -10.11 -14.62
CA ILE A 347 7.28 -10.84 -15.88
C ILE A 347 8.14 -12.09 -16.05
N ASP A 348 9.29 -12.15 -15.37
CA ASP A 348 10.25 -13.26 -15.46
C ASP A 348 9.81 -14.53 -14.72
N THR A 349 8.63 -14.51 -14.10
CA THR A 349 8.00 -15.68 -13.47
C THR A 349 8.79 -16.32 -12.29
N VAL A 350 9.71 -15.60 -11.65
CA VAL A 350 10.47 -16.02 -10.46
C VAL A 350 9.70 -15.92 -9.14
N ASP A 351 9.86 -16.89 -8.22
CA ASP A 351 9.29 -16.82 -6.86
C ASP A 351 10.08 -15.86 -5.98
N LEU A 352 9.38 -14.90 -5.37
CA LEU A 352 10.01 -13.82 -4.60
C LEU A 352 9.80 -13.92 -3.09
N ARG A 353 9.00 -14.88 -2.58
CA ARG A 353 8.60 -14.98 -1.15
C ARG A 353 9.75 -15.15 -0.15
N ARG A 354 10.88 -15.69 -0.59
CA ARG A 354 12.08 -15.98 0.23
C ARG A 354 13.34 -15.69 -0.58
N THR A 355 13.63 -14.41 -0.77
CA THR A 355 14.71 -13.97 -1.66
C THR A 355 15.61 -12.90 -1.08
N VAL A 356 15.23 -12.24 0.02
CA VAL A 356 16.08 -11.26 0.68
C VAL A 356 17.08 -11.97 1.59
N ARG A 357 18.32 -12.11 1.11
CA ARG A 357 19.40 -12.72 1.89
C ARG A 357 20.07 -11.69 2.78
N LEU A 358 20.29 -12.03 4.05
CA LEU A 358 21.07 -11.24 4.99
C LEU A 358 22.39 -11.95 5.31
N TYR A 359 23.49 -11.28 5.02
CA TYR A 359 24.83 -11.65 5.42
C TYR A 359 25.29 -10.72 6.53
N ARG A 360 25.47 -11.28 7.72
CA ARG A 360 25.98 -10.51 8.86
C ARG A 360 27.49 -10.41 8.81
N ASP A 361 28.01 -9.22 9.09
CA ASP A 361 29.43 -9.04 9.36
C ASP A 361 29.78 -9.47 10.81
N GLY A 362 30.63 -10.49 10.93
CA GLY A 362 31.13 -10.97 12.21
C GLY A 362 32.35 -10.22 12.75
N ASN A 363 33.00 -9.37 11.95
CA ASN A 363 34.20 -8.64 12.35
C ASN A 363 33.87 -7.20 12.73
N SER A 364 34.40 -6.73 13.86
CA SER A 364 34.23 -5.34 14.29
C SER A 364 35.26 -4.37 13.74
N THR A 365 36.34 -4.88 13.15
CA THR A 365 37.50 -4.12 12.65
C THR A 365 38.16 -4.87 11.49
N GLY A 366 38.60 -4.15 10.45
CA GLY A 366 39.24 -4.73 9.27
C GLY A 366 38.24 -5.34 8.29
N ALA A 367 38.68 -6.32 7.50
CA ALA A 367 37.86 -6.98 6.49
C ALA A 367 36.57 -7.59 7.07
N PRO A 368 35.41 -7.42 6.41
CA PRO A 368 34.16 -8.02 6.85
C PRO A 368 34.21 -9.56 6.81
N ALA A 369 33.74 -10.20 7.89
CA ALA A 369 33.57 -11.66 7.97
C ALA A 369 32.10 -12.03 7.75
N LEU A 370 31.69 -12.04 6.48
CA LEU A 370 30.30 -12.23 6.09
C LEU A 370 29.83 -13.68 6.25
N SER A 371 28.71 -13.87 6.96
CA SER A 371 28.05 -15.16 7.12
C SER A 371 26.55 -15.05 6.86
N LEU A 372 25.97 -15.98 6.09
CA LEU A 372 24.53 -16.01 5.87
C LEU A 372 23.78 -16.21 7.19
N GLN A 373 22.88 -15.29 7.52
CA GLN A 373 21.99 -15.40 8.69
C GLN A 373 20.61 -15.93 8.30
N THR A 374 20.00 -15.39 7.25
CA THR A 374 18.70 -15.83 6.72
C THR A 374 18.61 -15.56 5.22
N ASP A 375 17.76 -16.31 4.52
CA ASP A 375 17.43 -16.12 3.10
C ASP A 375 16.08 -15.43 2.86
N ALA A 376 15.45 -14.94 3.93
CA ALA A 376 14.13 -14.32 3.89
C ALA A 376 14.03 -13.16 4.90
N PHE A 377 15.05 -12.31 4.99
CA PHE A 377 15.05 -11.14 5.87
C PHE A 377 13.78 -10.31 5.70
N LEU A 378 13.12 -9.99 6.82
CA LEU A 378 11.75 -9.45 6.94
C LEU A 378 10.63 -10.36 6.41
N GLN A 379 10.81 -11.00 5.25
CA GLN A 379 9.81 -11.83 4.58
C GLN A 379 9.32 -13.01 5.45
N GLU A 380 10.22 -13.62 6.24
CA GLU A 380 9.87 -14.68 7.19
C GLU A 380 8.87 -14.25 8.27
N GLY A 381 8.74 -12.95 8.52
CA GLY A 381 7.78 -12.36 9.45
C GLY A 381 6.50 -11.86 8.80
N MET A 382 6.28 -12.10 7.50
CA MET A 382 5.14 -11.59 6.72
C MET A 382 4.22 -12.71 6.25
N LEU A 383 2.92 -12.41 6.12
CA LEU A 383 2.02 -13.26 5.34
C LEU A 383 2.27 -12.95 3.87
N ASP A 384 2.69 -13.96 3.10
CA ASP A 384 2.98 -13.81 1.68
C ASP A 384 2.58 -15.08 0.91
N VAL A 385 1.65 -14.93 -0.04
CA VAL A 385 1.18 -15.99 -0.95
C VAL A 385 1.79 -15.90 -2.34
N GLY A 386 2.85 -15.12 -2.51
CA GLY A 386 3.64 -14.94 -3.72
C GLY A 386 3.32 -13.63 -4.41
N GLU A 387 2.24 -13.60 -5.19
CA GLU A 387 1.80 -12.36 -5.82
C GLU A 387 0.28 -12.24 -5.85
N ALA A 388 -0.17 -10.99 -5.95
CA ALA A 388 -1.56 -10.62 -6.13
C ALA A 388 -2.47 -11.37 -5.16
N ALA A 389 -2.18 -11.17 -3.87
CA ALA A 389 -2.98 -11.71 -2.82
C ALA A 389 -4.43 -11.25 -2.98
N ALA A 390 -5.37 -12.17 -2.78
CA ALA A 390 -6.79 -11.92 -2.84
C ALA A 390 -7.46 -12.61 -1.65
N PRO A 391 -7.68 -11.88 -0.54
CA PRO A 391 -8.31 -12.44 0.64
C PRO A 391 -9.82 -12.64 0.44
N ALA A 392 -10.38 -13.61 1.15
CA ALA A 392 -11.82 -13.80 1.36
C ALA A 392 -12.04 -14.34 2.78
N PHE A 393 -13.19 -14.02 3.38
CA PHE A 393 -13.47 -14.32 4.78
C PHE A 393 -14.83 -15.00 4.94
N GLY A 394 -14.92 -15.92 5.91
CA GLY A 394 -16.14 -16.64 6.22
C GLY A 394 -15.87 -17.78 7.20
N ASP A 395 -16.89 -18.28 7.90
CA ASP A 395 -16.75 -19.46 8.77
C ASP A 395 -16.66 -20.72 7.91
N LEU A 396 -15.46 -21.30 7.81
CA LEU A 396 -15.22 -22.47 6.96
C LEU A 396 -15.34 -23.78 7.71
N ASN A 397 -15.29 -23.74 9.04
CA ASN A 397 -15.25 -24.93 9.87
C ASN A 397 -16.49 -25.11 10.77
N GLY A 398 -17.41 -24.15 10.75
CA GLY A 398 -18.69 -24.19 11.45
C GLY A 398 -18.59 -23.89 12.95
N ASP A 399 -17.50 -23.27 13.41
CA ASP A 399 -17.30 -22.91 14.83
C ASP A 399 -17.75 -21.49 15.18
N GLY A 400 -18.31 -20.76 14.21
CA GLY A 400 -18.81 -19.40 14.38
C GLY A 400 -17.70 -18.35 14.41
N LEU A 401 -16.44 -18.71 14.17
CA LEU A 401 -15.34 -17.77 13.98
C LEU A 401 -15.10 -17.51 12.50
N VAL A 402 -14.75 -16.27 12.16
CA VAL A 402 -14.42 -15.90 10.78
C VAL A 402 -13.04 -16.45 10.45
N ASP A 403 -12.96 -17.35 9.46
CA ASP A 403 -11.73 -17.86 8.86
C ASP A 403 -11.32 -17.01 7.64
N MET A 404 -10.13 -17.27 7.08
CA MET A 404 -9.59 -16.54 5.94
C MET A 404 -9.07 -17.49 4.85
N LEU A 405 -9.50 -17.25 3.60
CA LEU A 405 -8.86 -17.75 2.40
C LEU A 405 -8.01 -16.65 1.79
N VAL A 406 -6.87 -17.00 1.19
CA VAL A 406 -6.06 -16.07 0.42
C VAL A 406 -5.68 -16.73 -0.89
N GLY A 407 -6.30 -16.26 -1.98
CA GLY A 407 -5.84 -16.56 -3.32
C GLY A 407 -4.52 -15.84 -3.56
N GLY A 408 -3.60 -16.50 -4.25
CA GLY A 408 -2.33 -15.91 -4.63
C GLY A 408 -1.72 -16.64 -5.79
N VAL A 409 -0.67 -16.09 -6.34
CA VAL A 409 0.15 -16.77 -7.33
C VAL A 409 1.36 -17.40 -6.64
N SER A 410 1.42 -18.73 -6.66
CA SER A 410 2.61 -19.49 -6.33
C SER A 410 3.46 -19.76 -7.57
N ARG A 411 4.76 -19.51 -7.43
CA ARG A 411 5.77 -19.75 -8.48
C ARG A 411 6.66 -20.96 -8.14
N ASN A 412 6.45 -21.57 -6.98
CA ASN A 412 7.14 -22.78 -6.53
C ASN A 412 6.39 -24.05 -6.99
N THR A 413 6.56 -24.43 -8.25
CA THR A 413 6.13 -25.76 -8.71
C THR A 413 7.32 -26.55 -9.27
N PRO A 414 7.31 -27.90 -9.22
CA PRO A 414 8.44 -28.74 -9.66
C PRO A 414 8.95 -28.48 -11.08
N ASN A 415 8.16 -27.81 -11.91
CA ASN A 415 8.49 -27.46 -13.29
C ASN A 415 8.57 -25.94 -13.54
N ASN A 416 8.70 -25.12 -12.49
CA ASN A 416 8.70 -23.64 -12.54
C ASN A 416 7.51 -23.05 -13.31
N THR A 417 6.35 -23.70 -13.21
CA THR A 417 5.14 -23.23 -13.87
C THR A 417 4.31 -22.36 -12.94
N TYR A 418 3.78 -21.26 -13.48
CA TYR A 418 2.91 -20.32 -12.75
C TYR A 418 1.63 -21.04 -12.31
N ARG A 419 1.36 -21.12 -11.00
CA ARG A 419 0.13 -21.70 -10.47
C ARG A 419 -0.44 -20.82 -9.38
N ALA A 420 -1.72 -20.51 -9.45
CA ALA A 420 -2.40 -19.98 -8.30
C ALA A 420 -2.59 -21.07 -7.25
N THR A 421 -2.48 -20.65 -6.00
CA THR A 421 -2.82 -21.44 -4.82
C THR A 421 -3.90 -20.72 -4.04
N LEU A 422 -4.70 -21.48 -3.30
CA LEU A 422 -5.66 -20.95 -2.35
C LEU A 422 -5.18 -21.33 -0.94
N SER A 423 -4.64 -20.39 -0.19
CA SER A 423 -4.23 -20.64 1.19
C SER A 423 -5.43 -20.57 2.11
N TYR A 424 -5.54 -21.50 3.06
CA TYR A 424 -6.57 -21.52 4.09
C TYR A 424 -5.95 -21.27 5.47
N TYR A 425 -6.44 -20.23 6.13
CA TYR A 425 -6.11 -19.85 7.49
C TYR A 425 -7.34 -20.01 8.38
N ARG A 426 -7.23 -20.88 9.38
CA ARG A 426 -8.28 -21.05 10.39
C ARG A 426 -8.09 -20.05 11.52
N ASN A 427 -9.17 -19.43 11.99
CA ASN A 427 -9.16 -18.64 13.21
C ASN A 427 -9.22 -19.58 14.43
N VAL A 428 -8.08 -19.73 15.11
CA VAL A 428 -7.94 -20.55 16.33
C VAL A 428 -7.96 -19.71 17.61
N GLY A 429 -8.29 -18.42 17.47
CA GLY A 429 -8.34 -17.45 18.56
C GLY A 429 -9.71 -17.39 19.22
N LYS A 430 -10.17 -16.16 19.45
CA LYS A 430 -11.54 -15.85 19.88
C LYS A 430 -12.13 -14.83 18.93
N ALA A 431 -13.46 -14.72 18.90
CA ALA A 431 -14.16 -13.67 18.17
C ALA A 431 -13.51 -12.29 18.36
N SER A 432 -13.45 -11.77 19.59
CA SER A 432 -12.87 -10.45 19.89
C SER A 432 -11.34 -10.36 19.80
N LYS A 433 -10.65 -11.47 19.53
CA LYS A 433 -9.19 -11.52 19.42
C LYS A 433 -8.76 -12.66 18.47
N PRO A 434 -8.93 -12.44 17.15
CA PRO A 434 -8.69 -13.46 16.14
C PRO A 434 -7.21 -13.86 16.05
N VAL A 435 -6.97 -15.13 15.74
CA VAL A 435 -5.64 -15.70 15.48
C VAL A 435 -5.73 -16.62 14.28
N PHE A 436 -5.21 -16.20 13.14
CA PHE A 436 -5.20 -16.97 11.90
C PHE A 436 -4.02 -17.93 11.84
N GLN A 437 -4.29 -19.23 11.92
CA GLN A 437 -3.30 -20.28 11.75
C GLN A 437 -3.37 -20.86 10.33
N LEU A 438 -2.25 -20.88 9.61
CA LEU A 438 -2.17 -21.53 8.29
C LEU A 438 -2.44 -23.03 8.43
N VAL A 439 -3.47 -23.51 7.75
CA VAL A 439 -3.86 -24.94 7.70
C VAL A 439 -3.38 -25.59 6.41
N SER A 440 -3.51 -24.89 5.28
CA SER A 440 -3.06 -25.37 3.98
C SER A 440 -2.62 -24.20 3.11
N SER A 441 -1.52 -24.35 2.40
CA SER A 441 -1.10 -23.40 1.36
C SER A 441 -1.74 -23.69 -0.01
N ASP A 442 -2.45 -24.80 -0.18
CA ASP A 442 -3.13 -25.21 -1.42
C ASP A 442 -4.45 -25.94 -1.10
N TYR A 443 -5.35 -25.22 -0.42
CA TYR A 443 -6.69 -25.68 -0.12
C TYR A 443 -7.43 -26.09 -1.40
N LEU A 444 -8.11 -27.25 -1.34
CA LEU A 444 -8.77 -27.92 -2.47
C LEU A 444 -7.84 -28.35 -3.63
N GLY A 445 -6.51 -28.25 -3.48
CA GLY A 445 -5.56 -28.67 -4.51
C GLY A 445 -5.69 -27.88 -5.81
N LEU A 446 -6.07 -26.59 -5.74
CA LEU A 446 -6.36 -25.78 -6.92
C LEU A 446 -5.10 -25.49 -7.76
N SER A 447 -3.90 -25.62 -7.19
CA SER A 447 -2.65 -25.56 -7.97
C SER A 447 -2.62 -26.58 -9.12
N GLY A 448 -3.28 -27.74 -8.96
CA GLY A 448 -3.39 -28.76 -10.00
C GLY A 448 -4.27 -28.36 -11.20
N ARG A 449 -5.07 -27.29 -11.09
CA ARG A 449 -5.99 -26.81 -12.13
C ARG A 449 -5.34 -25.89 -13.16
N HIS A 450 -4.04 -25.62 -13.03
CA HIS A 450 -3.28 -24.75 -13.95
C HIS A 450 -3.80 -23.31 -14.00
N LEU A 451 -4.43 -22.87 -12.90
CA LEU A 451 -4.95 -21.52 -12.73
C LEU A 451 -3.85 -20.54 -12.32
N ALA A 452 -4.18 -19.26 -12.39
CA ALA A 452 -3.37 -18.11 -12.02
C ALA A 452 -4.30 -16.99 -11.53
N GLY A 453 -3.82 -16.17 -10.59
CA GLY A 453 -4.56 -15.00 -10.05
C GLY A 453 -5.95 -15.34 -9.51
N ILE A 454 -6.07 -16.38 -8.67
CA ILE A 454 -7.36 -16.75 -8.05
C ILE A 454 -7.82 -15.60 -7.14
N LYS A 455 -9.03 -15.10 -7.39
CA LYS A 455 -9.71 -14.13 -6.53
C LYS A 455 -10.94 -14.79 -5.90
N PRO A 456 -10.83 -15.34 -4.68
CA PRO A 456 -11.93 -16.04 -4.03
C PRO A 456 -12.96 -15.05 -3.46
N MET A 457 -14.18 -15.52 -3.29
CA MET A 457 -15.25 -14.90 -2.53
C MET A 457 -16.09 -16.01 -1.88
N LEU A 458 -16.50 -15.79 -0.64
CA LEU A 458 -17.44 -16.64 0.06
C LEU A 458 -18.79 -15.93 0.11
N VAL A 459 -19.84 -16.56 -0.41
CA VAL A 459 -21.17 -15.95 -0.53
C VAL A 459 -22.22 -17.05 -0.60
N ASP A 460 -23.39 -16.86 0.00
CA ASP A 460 -24.55 -17.73 -0.19
C ASP A 460 -25.17 -17.45 -1.57
N LEU A 461 -24.69 -18.18 -2.59
CA LEU A 461 -24.99 -17.90 -3.99
C LEU A 461 -26.36 -18.47 -4.39
N ASN A 462 -26.76 -19.59 -3.78
CA ASN A 462 -28.01 -20.30 -4.06
C ASN A 462 -29.14 -20.03 -3.05
N LYS A 463 -28.88 -19.24 -2.00
CA LYS A 463 -29.80 -18.88 -0.91
C LYS A 463 -30.23 -20.03 -0.01
N ASP A 464 -29.35 -21.00 0.24
CA ASP A 464 -29.62 -22.08 1.18
C ASP A 464 -29.10 -21.78 2.61
N GLY A 465 -28.50 -20.61 2.82
CA GLY A 465 -27.94 -20.16 4.09
C GLY A 465 -26.51 -20.65 4.35
N ALA A 466 -25.92 -21.44 3.46
CA ALA A 466 -24.54 -21.87 3.54
C ALA A 466 -23.63 -21.01 2.64
N LEU A 467 -22.37 -20.82 3.05
CA LEU A 467 -21.41 -20.10 2.23
C LEU A 467 -20.92 -20.98 1.07
N ASP A 468 -21.13 -20.52 -0.16
CA ASP A 468 -20.53 -21.09 -1.37
C ASP A 468 -19.18 -20.43 -1.68
N LEU A 469 -18.31 -21.14 -2.40
CA LEU A 469 -17.04 -20.59 -2.89
C LEU A 469 -17.19 -20.18 -4.34
N VAL A 470 -16.98 -18.90 -4.62
CA VAL A 470 -16.87 -18.35 -5.97
C VAL A 470 -15.45 -17.84 -6.18
N TYR A 471 -14.91 -17.96 -7.40
CA TYR A 471 -13.65 -17.34 -7.73
C TYR A 471 -13.52 -16.97 -9.21
N ALA A 472 -12.82 -15.87 -9.45
CA ALA A 472 -12.23 -15.59 -10.76
C ALA A 472 -10.80 -16.14 -10.83
N GLY A 473 -10.32 -16.38 -12.04
CA GLY A 473 -8.95 -16.81 -12.31
C GLY A 473 -8.71 -16.90 -13.82
N PHE A 474 -7.48 -17.17 -14.21
CA PHE A 474 -7.11 -17.41 -15.61
C PHE A 474 -6.15 -18.58 -15.71
N GLN A 475 -5.99 -19.18 -16.88
CA GLN A 475 -4.95 -20.18 -17.12
C GLN A 475 -3.72 -19.50 -17.71
N ARG A 476 -2.54 -19.84 -17.21
CA ARG A 476 -1.27 -19.47 -17.83
C ARG A 476 -0.62 -20.69 -18.44
N LEU A 477 -0.54 -20.68 -19.77
CA LEU A 477 0.08 -21.72 -20.57
C LEU A 477 1.53 -21.34 -20.88
N ILE A 478 2.44 -22.31 -20.80
CA ILE A 478 3.85 -22.13 -21.15
C ILE A 478 4.15 -23.09 -22.30
N THR A 479 4.64 -22.56 -23.41
CA THR A 479 5.04 -23.37 -24.57
C THR A 479 6.37 -24.07 -24.32
N SER A 480 6.70 -25.10 -25.11
CA SER A 480 7.99 -25.81 -25.04
C SER A 480 9.21 -24.92 -25.34
N VAL A 481 9.00 -23.71 -25.86
CA VAL A 481 10.04 -22.69 -26.12
C VAL A 481 9.99 -21.53 -25.11
N GLY A 482 9.25 -21.68 -24.00
CA GLY A 482 9.22 -20.71 -22.90
C GLY A 482 8.28 -19.51 -23.10
N THR A 483 7.47 -19.48 -24.17
CA THR A 483 6.48 -18.42 -24.37
C THR A 483 5.29 -18.61 -23.44
N THR A 484 4.89 -17.54 -22.74
CA THR A 484 3.71 -17.54 -21.87
C THR A 484 2.49 -17.01 -22.63
N SER A 485 1.33 -17.66 -22.44
CA SER A 485 0.04 -17.20 -22.96
C SER A 485 -1.02 -17.32 -21.87
N ASP A 486 -1.82 -16.28 -21.68
CA ASP A 486 -2.89 -16.26 -20.70
C ASP A 486 -4.25 -16.46 -21.36
N VAL A 487 -5.09 -17.28 -20.74
CA VAL A 487 -6.46 -17.57 -21.18
C VAL A 487 -7.40 -17.20 -20.04
N ALA A 488 -8.22 -16.17 -20.27
CA ALA A 488 -9.26 -15.78 -19.32
C ALA A 488 -10.30 -16.90 -19.17
N LEU A 489 -10.75 -17.13 -17.94
CA LEU A 489 -11.79 -18.12 -17.65
C LEU A 489 -13.06 -17.42 -17.15
N PRO A 490 -14.25 -17.98 -17.45
CA PRO A 490 -15.47 -17.57 -16.77
C PRO A 490 -15.35 -17.73 -15.25
N ILE A 491 -16.13 -16.93 -14.52
CA ILE A 491 -16.24 -17.01 -13.06
C ILE A 491 -16.70 -18.42 -12.68
N THR A 492 -15.96 -19.06 -11.79
CA THR A 492 -16.19 -20.43 -11.33
C THR A 492 -16.77 -20.42 -9.94
N TYR A 493 -17.70 -21.34 -9.65
CA TYR A 493 -18.29 -21.52 -8.33
C TYR A 493 -18.30 -22.99 -7.91
N MET A 494 -18.34 -23.21 -6.60
CA MET A 494 -18.53 -24.50 -5.94
C MET A 494 -19.61 -24.30 -4.88
N LEU A 495 -20.77 -24.93 -5.10
CA LEU A 495 -21.81 -24.93 -4.09
C LEU A 495 -21.37 -25.75 -2.87
N ASN A 496 -21.65 -25.24 -1.69
CA ASN A 496 -21.47 -25.97 -0.46
C ASN A 496 -22.53 -27.05 -0.35
N THR A 497 -22.10 -28.27 -0.03
CA THR A 497 -23.02 -29.41 0.16
C THR A 497 -23.32 -29.68 1.63
N ALA A 498 -22.65 -28.96 2.54
CA ALA A 498 -22.93 -29.01 3.97
C ALA A 498 -24.07 -28.04 4.34
N PRO A 499 -24.90 -28.36 5.35
CA PRO A 499 -25.91 -27.42 5.85
C PRO A 499 -25.30 -26.13 6.41
N ALA A 500 -26.10 -25.07 6.43
CA ALA A 500 -25.75 -23.79 7.05
C ALA A 500 -25.19 -23.95 8.48
N GLY A 501 -24.09 -23.25 8.78
CA GLY A 501 -23.42 -23.30 10.08
C GLY A 501 -22.64 -24.59 10.37
N GLN A 502 -22.43 -25.45 9.37
CA GLN A 502 -21.51 -26.59 9.47
C GLN A 502 -20.23 -26.32 8.68
N ALA A 503 -19.18 -27.10 8.97
CA ALA A 503 -17.95 -27.08 8.18
C ALA A 503 -18.25 -27.24 6.69
N VAL A 504 -17.65 -26.38 5.85
CA VAL A 504 -17.91 -26.36 4.42
C VAL A 504 -17.48 -27.68 3.78
N ALA A 505 -18.29 -28.15 2.82
CA ALA A 505 -18.02 -29.34 2.04
C ALA A 505 -17.90 -28.98 0.55
N PHE A 506 -16.85 -28.23 0.21
CA PHE A 506 -16.52 -27.89 -1.18
C PHE A 506 -15.93 -29.08 -1.93
N ASN A 507 -16.40 -29.31 -3.16
CA ASN A 507 -15.86 -30.33 -4.04
C ASN A 507 -15.32 -29.70 -5.32
N ALA A 508 -13.99 -29.62 -5.44
CA ALA A 508 -13.33 -29.08 -6.63
C ALA A 508 -13.70 -29.83 -7.92
N THR A 509 -14.03 -31.12 -7.86
CA THR A 509 -14.45 -31.89 -9.05
C THR A 509 -15.86 -31.51 -9.53
N ALA A 510 -16.67 -30.89 -8.66
CA ALA A 510 -18.00 -30.39 -8.97
C ALA A 510 -18.03 -28.88 -9.28
N ALA A 511 -16.87 -28.23 -9.43
CA ALA A 511 -16.79 -26.82 -9.78
C ALA A 511 -17.47 -26.54 -11.13
N ALA A 512 -18.29 -25.50 -11.18
CA ALA A 512 -19.07 -25.11 -12.36
C ALA A 512 -18.80 -23.65 -12.73
N MET A 513 -19.01 -23.29 -13.99
CA MET A 513 -18.84 -21.92 -14.48
C MET A 513 -20.18 -21.21 -14.56
N LEU A 514 -20.21 -19.93 -14.18
CA LEU A 514 -21.36 -19.07 -14.45
C LEU A 514 -21.46 -18.82 -15.95
N ALA A 515 -22.62 -19.12 -16.52
CA ALA A 515 -22.86 -19.00 -17.95
C ALA A 515 -23.08 -17.53 -18.38
N ASN A 516 -22.76 -17.23 -19.64
CA ASN A 516 -23.06 -15.96 -20.31
C ASN A 516 -22.42 -14.71 -19.69
N LEU A 517 -21.41 -14.87 -18.83
CA LEU A 517 -20.59 -13.76 -18.36
C LEU A 517 -19.35 -13.61 -19.25
N PRO A 518 -18.90 -12.37 -19.54
CA PRO A 518 -17.62 -12.15 -20.19
C PRO A 518 -16.49 -12.63 -19.29
N ALA A 519 -15.35 -12.95 -19.91
CA ALA A 519 -14.13 -13.29 -19.20
C ALA A 519 -12.98 -12.44 -19.72
N ALA A 520 -12.29 -11.76 -18.83
CA ALA A 520 -10.99 -11.14 -19.07
C ALA A 520 -10.02 -11.44 -17.92
N LEU A 521 -8.73 -11.25 -18.22
CA LEU A 521 -7.68 -11.39 -17.23
C LEU A 521 -7.91 -10.38 -16.09
N ASN A 522 -7.73 -10.86 -14.87
CA ASN A 522 -7.89 -10.08 -13.64
C ASN A 522 -9.29 -9.52 -13.40
N ASP A 523 -10.34 -10.08 -14.01
CA ASP A 523 -11.72 -9.78 -13.61
C ASP A 523 -11.90 -9.98 -12.09
N ALA A 524 -12.71 -9.12 -11.48
CA ALA A 524 -12.95 -9.07 -10.04
C ALA A 524 -14.46 -9.08 -9.77
N PRO A 525 -15.05 -10.25 -9.54
CA PRO A 525 -16.46 -10.36 -9.19
C PRO A 525 -16.68 -10.02 -7.71
N TYR A 526 -17.77 -9.33 -7.42
CA TYR A 526 -18.31 -9.17 -6.08
C TYR A 526 -19.81 -9.39 -6.10
N PHE A 527 -20.26 -10.33 -5.29
CA PHE A 527 -21.64 -10.78 -5.22
C PHE A 527 -22.34 -10.09 -4.04
N THR A 528 -23.37 -9.30 -4.33
CA THR A 528 -24.12 -8.56 -3.32
C THR A 528 -25.49 -8.19 -3.88
N ASP A 529 -26.46 -7.94 -3.02
CA ASP A 529 -27.75 -7.40 -3.44
C ASP A 529 -27.56 -5.94 -3.90
N VAL A 530 -27.71 -5.66 -5.19
CA VAL A 530 -27.44 -4.31 -5.74
C VAL A 530 -28.72 -3.48 -5.77
N ASP A 531 -29.87 -4.09 -6.05
CA ASP A 531 -31.15 -3.37 -6.22
C ASP A 531 -32.11 -3.48 -5.04
N GLY A 532 -31.74 -4.22 -3.99
CA GLY A 532 -32.54 -4.37 -2.77
C GLY A 532 -33.67 -5.39 -2.90
N ASP A 533 -33.66 -6.26 -3.91
CA ASP A 533 -34.66 -7.31 -4.11
C ASP A 533 -34.42 -8.57 -3.24
N GLY A 534 -33.34 -8.55 -2.46
CA GLY A 534 -32.89 -9.62 -1.60
C GLY A 534 -32.19 -10.76 -2.33
N GLN A 535 -32.02 -10.71 -3.66
CA GLN A 535 -31.18 -11.61 -4.44
C GLN A 535 -29.75 -11.11 -4.51
N VAL A 536 -28.82 -12.05 -4.55
CA VAL A 536 -27.40 -11.73 -4.70
C VAL A 536 -27.14 -11.48 -6.18
N ASP A 537 -26.89 -10.22 -6.51
CA ASP A 537 -26.49 -9.73 -7.83
C ASP A 537 -24.96 -9.80 -8.00
N LEU A 538 -24.46 -9.43 -9.19
CA LEU A 538 -23.04 -9.37 -9.50
C LEU A 538 -22.60 -7.95 -9.89
N LEU A 539 -21.66 -7.40 -9.12
CA LEU A 539 -20.79 -6.31 -9.52
C LEU A 539 -19.48 -6.89 -10.07
N LEU A 540 -19.20 -6.64 -11.34
CA LEU A 540 -18.02 -7.18 -12.02
C LEU A 540 -17.08 -6.04 -12.42
N GLY A 541 -15.96 -5.90 -11.71
CA GLY A 541 -14.83 -5.11 -12.19
C GLY A 541 -14.14 -5.88 -13.32
N THR A 542 -14.16 -5.35 -14.54
CA THR A 542 -13.66 -6.09 -15.71
C THR A 542 -12.79 -5.28 -16.65
N ASN A 543 -11.76 -5.96 -17.17
CA ASN A 543 -10.90 -5.45 -18.23
C ASN A 543 -11.46 -5.74 -19.63
N THR A 544 -12.57 -6.48 -19.76
CA THR A 544 -13.13 -6.90 -21.06
C THR A 544 -13.53 -5.69 -21.91
N ALA A 545 -12.77 -5.41 -22.97
CA ALA A 545 -13.17 -4.50 -24.03
C ALA A 545 -13.81 -5.28 -25.18
N VAL A 546 -15.05 -4.94 -25.53
CA VAL A 546 -15.76 -5.51 -26.70
C VAL A 546 -16.33 -4.37 -27.54
N SER A 547 -16.69 -4.63 -28.80
CA SER A 547 -17.24 -3.58 -29.68
C SER A 547 -18.54 -2.96 -29.15
N GLU A 548 -19.31 -3.73 -28.38
CA GLU A 548 -20.60 -3.33 -27.82
C GLU A 548 -20.48 -2.46 -26.58
N TYR A 549 -19.41 -2.64 -25.79
CA TYR A 549 -19.25 -2.04 -24.48
C TYR A 549 -17.80 -1.63 -24.23
N PRO A 550 -17.56 -0.45 -23.64
CA PRO A 550 -16.21 -0.08 -23.24
C PRO A 550 -15.64 -1.06 -22.21
N GLY A 551 -14.34 -1.36 -22.31
CA GLY A 551 -13.62 -2.14 -21.30
C GLY A 551 -13.21 -1.27 -20.11
N PHE A 552 -12.57 -1.90 -19.11
CA PHE A 552 -12.05 -1.22 -17.91
C PHE A 552 -13.17 -0.50 -17.13
N SER A 553 -14.12 -1.26 -16.60
CA SER A 553 -15.33 -0.70 -15.99
C SER A 553 -15.89 -1.59 -14.89
N LEU A 554 -16.72 -1.00 -14.03
CA LEU A 554 -17.62 -1.74 -13.17
C LEU A 554 -18.90 -2.05 -13.95
N ARG A 555 -19.28 -3.32 -14.04
CA ARG A 555 -20.53 -3.77 -14.65
C ARG A 555 -21.47 -4.30 -13.58
N TYR A 556 -22.76 -3.98 -13.71
CA TYR A 556 -23.81 -4.51 -12.86
C TYR A 556 -24.65 -5.52 -13.64
N TYR A 557 -24.70 -6.74 -13.13
CA TYR A 557 -25.59 -7.79 -13.59
C TYR A 557 -26.61 -8.16 -12.51
N ARG A 558 -27.88 -8.17 -12.87
CA ARG A 558 -28.97 -8.62 -12.02
C ARG A 558 -29.12 -10.14 -12.07
N ASN A 559 -29.30 -10.77 -10.92
CA ASN A 559 -29.66 -12.17 -10.80
C ASN A 559 -31.13 -12.38 -11.16
N THR A 560 -31.37 -13.22 -12.16
CA THR A 560 -32.71 -13.56 -12.67
C THR A 560 -33.20 -14.93 -12.20
N GLY A 561 -32.58 -15.49 -11.16
CA GLY A 561 -32.83 -16.83 -10.65
C GLY A 561 -31.98 -17.90 -11.33
N ASN A 562 -31.89 -19.08 -10.70
CA ASN A 562 -31.12 -20.25 -11.18
C ASN A 562 -29.66 -19.92 -11.55
N LEU A 563 -29.01 -19.02 -10.79
CA LEU A 563 -27.63 -18.57 -11.04
C LEU A 563 -27.44 -17.93 -12.44
N SER A 564 -28.50 -17.32 -12.99
CA SER A 564 -28.46 -16.58 -14.26
C SER A 564 -28.34 -15.08 -14.00
N PHE A 565 -27.45 -14.42 -14.75
CA PHE A 565 -27.12 -13.02 -14.57
C PHE A 565 -27.34 -12.23 -15.86
N THR A 566 -28.12 -11.16 -15.81
CA THR A 566 -28.43 -10.28 -16.95
C THR A 566 -27.78 -8.92 -16.77
N LEU A 567 -27.05 -8.45 -17.77
CA LEU A 567 -26.40 -7.13 -17.74
C LEU A 567 -27.45 -6.01 -17.63
N VAL A 568 -27.37 -5.20 -16.57
CA VAL A 568 -28.23 -4.02 -16.36
C VAL A 568 -27.49 -2.73 -16.71
N ASN A 569 -26.21 -2.65 -16.35
CA ASN A 569 -25.39 -1.47 -16.62
C ASN A 569 -23.94 -1.88 -16.92
N ASN A 570 -23.37 -1.38 -18.03
CA ASN A 570 -22.03 -1.71 -18.50
C ASN A 570 -20.92 -0.74 -18.04
N ASP A 571 -21.27 0.31 -17.31
CA ASP A 571 -20.37 1.33 -16.78
C ASP A 571 -20.99 1.91 -15.50
N TYR A 572 -21.34 1.01 -14.57
CA TYR A 572 -22.06 1.30 -13.35
C TYR A 572 -21.28 2.29 -12.49
N GLY A 573 -21.93 3.39 -12.11
CA GLY A 573 -21.32 4.50 -11.39
C GLY A 573 -20.32 5.34 -12.19
N ARG A 574 -20.05 5.03 -13.47
CA ARG A 574 -19.06 5.72 -14.33
C ARG A 574 -17.74 6.02 -13.61
N ILE A 575 -17.22 5.03 -12.88
CA ILE A 575 -16.01 5.14 -12.05
C ILE A 575 -14.80 5.49 -12.91
N ARG A 576 -14.03 6.51 -12.52
CA ARG A 576 -12.83 6.99 -13.21
C ARG A 576 -11.69 7.20 -12.24
N THR A 577 -10.46 7.05 -12.74
CA THR A 577 -9.25 7.48 -12.03
C THR A 577 -9.22 9.00 -11.90
N SER A 578 -8.33 9.51 -11.06
CA SER A 578 -8.02 10.95 -10.94
C SER A 578 -7.65 11.65 -12.27
N THR A 579 -7.19 10.91 -13.28
CA THR A 579 -6.89 11.41 -14.63
C THR A 579 -8.09 11.38 -15.59
N GLY A 580 -9.27 10.98 -15.11
CA GLY A 580 -10.49 10.84 -15.90
C GLY A 580 -10.54 9.58 -16.78
N LEU A 581 -9.56 8.69 -16.65
CA LEU A 581 -9.48 7.45 -17.39
C LEU A 581 -10.30 6.35 -16.72
N ARG A 582 -10.59 5.31 -17.50
CA ARG A 582 -11.24 4.09 -17.01
C ARG A 582 -10.24 3.25 -16.19
N PRO A 583 -10.62 2.75 -15.00
CA PRO A 583 -9.68 2.06 -14.12
C PRO A 583 -9.38 0.63 -14.62
N GLY A 584 -8.09 0.30 -14.69
CA GLY A 584 -7.62 -1.07 -14.97
C GLY A 584 -7.60 -1.94 -13.71
N ASN A 585 -7.92 -3.23 -13.84
CA ASN A 585 -7.94 -4.17 -12.71
C ASN A 585 -8.83 -3.71 -11.52
N LEU A 586 -9.92 -2.99 -11.80
CA LEU A 586 -10.85 -2.50 -10.78
C LEU A 586 -11.43 -3.67 -9.97
N HIS A 587 -11.41 -3.57 -8.63
CA HIS A 587 -11.92 -4.58 -7.72
C HIS A 587 -12.92 -3.94 -6.74
N PRO A 588 -14.22 -4.29 -6.81
CA PRO A 588 -15.25 -3.78 -5.91
C PRO A 588 -15.41 -4.61 -4.64
N VAL A 589 -15.75 -3.96 -3.53
CA VAL A 589 -16.33 -4.56 -2.32
C VAL A 589 -17.45 -3.70 -1.78
N VAL A 590 -18.42 -4.31 -1.11
CA VAL A 590 -19.58 -3.61 -0.56
C VAL A 590 -19.76 -4.00 0.91
N ALA A 591 -19.85 -2.98 1.77
CA ALA A 591 -20.19 -3.09 3.17
C ALA A 591 -20.79 -1.77 3.65
N ASP A 592 -21.54 -1.80 4.75
CA ASP A 592 -21.86 -0.59 5.51
C ASP A 592 -20.59 -0.21 6.29
N PHE A 593 -19.76 0.70 5.75
CA PHE A 593 -18.50 1.06 6.41
C PHE A 593 -18.74 2.15 7.45
N ASP A 594 -19.64 3.09 7.19
CA ASP A 594 -19.85 4.23 8.09
C ASP A 594 -20.79 3.96 9.26
N GLY A 595 -21.56 2.88 9.21
CA GLY A 595 -22.48 2.42 10.26
C GLY A 595 -23.89 3.00 10.13
N ASP A 596 -24.26 3.52 8.94
CA ASP A 596 -25.55 4.17 8.69
C ASP A 596 -26.64 3.20 8.18
N THR A 597 -26.35 1.91 8.08
CA THR A 597 -27.19 0.80 7.57
C THR A 597 -27.41 0.78 6.06
N TYR A 598 -26.94 1.79 5.33
CA TYR A 598 -26.90 1.78 3.88
C TYR A 598 -25.55 1.23 3.42
N PRO A 599 -25.54 0.31 2.43
CA PRO A 599 -24.28 -0.24 1.98
C PRO A 599 -23.52 0.80 1.15
N ASP A 600 -22.21 0.88 1.39
CA ASP A 600 -21.29 1.67 0.59
C ASP A 600 -20.51 0.74 -0.36
N LEU A 601 -20.09 1.30 -1.48
CA LEU A 601 -19.19 0.63 -2.43
C LEU A 601 -17.77 1.17 -2.21
N LEU A 602 -16.80 0.29 -2.02
CA LEU A 602 -15.39 0.62 -2.09
C LEU A 602 -14.75 -0.08 -3.28
N THR A 603 -13.91 0.62 -4.03
CA THR A 603 -13.17 0.05 -5.14
C THR A 603 -11.68 0.35 -5.04
N ALA A 604 -10.85 -0.61 -5.43
CA ALA A 604 -9.42 -0.40 -5.64
C ALA A 604 -9.05 -0.74 -7.10
N ASP A 605 -8.13 0.00 -7.71
CA ASP A 605 -7.69 -0.27 -9.09
C ASP A 605 -6.16 -0.31 -9.24
N GLY A 606 -5.68 -0.77 -10.38
CA GLY A 606 -4.25 -1.00 -10.65
C GLY A 606 -3.37 0.26 -10.69
N SER A 607 -3.96 1.46 -10.60
CA SER A 607 -3.24 2.71 -10.36
C SER A 607 -2.92 2.95 -8.88
N GLY A 608 -3.42 2.11 -7.96
CA GLY A 608 -3.29 2.27 -6.51
C GLY A 608 -4.36 3.17 -5.89
N GLU A 609 -5.28 3.72 -6.69
CA GLU A 609 -6.39 4.53 -6.20
C GLU A 609 -7.42 3.65 -5.49
N VAL A 610 -7.88 4.10 -4.32
CA VAL A 610 -8.97 3.50 -3.55
C VAL A 610 -10.07 4.55 -3.39
N GLN A 611 -11.27 4.21 -3.83
CA GLN A 611 -12.43 5.10 -3.87
C GLN A 611 -13.56 4.50 -3.06
N LEU A 612 -14.22 5.34 -2.26
CA LEU A 612 -15.42 5.00 -1.50
C LEU A 612 -16.60 5.79 -2.04
N PHE A 613 -17.74 5.12 -2.20
CA PHE A 613 -19.01 5.67 -2.64
C PHE A 613 -20.09 5.35 -1.62
N SER A 614 -20.40 6.32 -0.75
CA SER A 614 -21.37 6.13 0.32
C SER A 614 -22.79 5.90 -0.21
N ASN A 615 -23.55 5.02 0.45
CA ASN A 615 -24.92 4.66 0.07
C ASN A 615 -25.08 4.49 -1.45
N PHE A 616 -24.27 3.60 -2.04
CA PHE A 616 -24.10 3.54 -3.50
C PHE A 616 -25.40 3.24 -4.24
N ARG A 617 -26.36 2.55 -3.57
CA ARG A 617 -27.69 2.24 -4.12
C ARG A 617 -28.55 3.48 -4.37
N ALA A 618 -28.33 4.57 -3.62
CA ALA A 618 -29.04 5.83 -3.79
C ALA A 618 -28.44 6.72 -4.88
N GLN A 619 -27.23 6.40 -5.36
CA GLN A 619 -26.53 7.20 -6.36
C GLN A 619 -27.01 6.88 -7.79
N THR A 620 -27.02 7.90 -8.66
CA THR A 620 -27.38 7.75 -10.08
C THR A 620 -26.36 8.44 -10.97
N GLY A 621 -26.16 7.94 -12.19
CA GLY A 621 -25.18 8.52 -13.11
C GLY A 621 -23.73 8.23 -12.70
N ALA A 622 -22.92 9.29 -12.60
CA ALA A 622 -21.55 9.17 -12.10
C ALA A 622 -21.55 9.24 -10.57
N PHE A 623 -20.93 8.26 -9.92
CA PHE A 623 -20.87 8.21 -8.47
C PHE A 623 -19.89 9.25 -7.90
N LEU A 624 -20.20 9.73 -6.71
CA LEU A 624 -19.36 10.68 -5.97
C LEU A 624 -18.41 9.92 -5.08
N ALA A 625 -17.13 9.90 -5.47
CA ALA A 625 -16.07 9.23 -4.75
C ALA A 625 -15.49 10.11 -3.63
N ARG A 626 -15.05 9.44 -2.56
CA ARG A 626 -14.08 9.96 -1.60
C ARG A 626 -12.80 9.13 -1.66
N THR A 627 -11.64 9.78 -1.61
CA THR A 627 -10.32 9.13 -1.73
C THR A 627 -9.41 9.34 -0.53
N ASP A 628 -9.65 10.34 0.31
CA ASP A 628 -8.98 10.57 1.60
C ASP A 628 -9.53 9.60 2.65
N LEU A 629 -9.18 8.32 2.53
CA LEU A 629 -9.78 7.23 3.30
C LEU A 629 -8.90 6.73 4.44
N PHE A 630 -7.58 6.93 4.37
CA PHE A 630 -6.63 6.31 5.30
C PHE A 630 -6.11 7.32 6.32
N PHE A 631 -6.39 7.09 7.60
CA PHE A 631 -5.96 7.92 8.70
C PHE A 631 -4.48 7.70 8.97
N ASP A 632 -3.70 8.77 8.89
CA ASP A 632 -2.31 8.80 9.30
C ASP A 632 -2.23 9.42 10.72
N PRO A 633 -1.83 8.65 11.75
CA PRO A 633 -1.73 9.14 13.12
C PRO A 633 -0.63 10.19 13.32
N LEU A 634 0.38 10.26 12.44
CA LEU A 634 1.46 11.25 12.55
C LEU A 634 1.03 12.65 12.13
N SER A 635 0.14 12.74 11.13
CA SER A 635 -0.44 14.00 10.65
C SER A 635 -1.81 14.31 11.28
N GLY A 636 -2.49 13.28 11.82
CA GLY A 636 -3.84 13.39 12.36
C GLY A 636 -4.90 13.64 11.27
N GLN A 637 -4.60 13.31 10.02
CA GLN A 637 -5.45 13.57 8.85
C GLN A 637 -5.74 12.26 8.09
N PHE A 638 -6.86 12.25 7.38
CA PHE A 638 -7.09 11.24 6.36
C PHE A 638 -6.35 11.60 5.06
N GLN A 639 -5.84 10.59 4.39
CA GLN A 639 -5.04 10.71 3.18
C GLN A 639 -5.48 9.67 2.15
N ALA A 640 -5.08 9.92 0.90
CA ALA A 640 -5.23 8.93 -0.16
C ALA A 640 -4.34 7.70 0.08
N ALA A 641 -4.73 6.57 -0.51
CA ALA A 641 -3.95 5.34 -0.50
C ALA A 641 -2.52 5.57 -1.05
N ARG A 642 -1.53 4.91 -0.42
CA ARG A 642 -0.11 4.93 -0.83
C ARG A 642 0.50 3.53 -0.90
N PHE A 643 -0.25 2.57 -1.46
CA PHE A 643 0.14 1.15 -1.47
C PHE A 643 1.00 0.73 -2.66
N GLY A 644 1.63 1.69 -3.34
CA GLY A 644 2.40 1.47 -4.56
C GLY A 644 1.55 1.52 -5.83
N THR A 645 2.19 1.75 -6.97
CA THR A 645 1.56 1.83 -8.29
C THR A 645 2.47 1.26 -9.37
N LEU A 646 1.92 0.57 -10.36
CA LEU A 646 2.67 0.19 -11.58
C LEU A 646 1.65 0.01 -12.70
N VAL A 647 1.35 1.11 -13.36
CA VAL A 647 0.38 1.10 -14.47
C VAL A 647 0.97 0.27 -15.61
N PRO A 648 0.25 -0.74 -16.18
CA PRO A 648 -1.13 -1.15 -15.90
C PRO A 648 -1.29 -2.49 -15.14
N LYS A 649 -0.28 -2.97 -14.41
CA LYS A 649 -0.18 -4.39 -13.99
C LYS A 649 -0.49 -4.69 -12.53
N VAL A 650 -0.53 -3.71 -11.64
CA VAL A 650 -0.78 -3.97 -10.20
C VAL A 650 -2.18 -4.50 -9.99
N ARG A 651 -2.30 -5.50 -9.12
CA ARG A 651 -3.57 -6.08 -8.69
C ARG A 651 -3.76 -5.77 -7.21
N PHE A 652 -4.88 -5.11 -6.91
CA PHE A 652 -5.38 -4.94 -5.55
C PHE A 652 -6.64 -5.79 -5.37
N ALA A 653 -6.79 -6.35 -4.19
CA ALA A 653 -7.96 -7.13 -3.82
C ALA A 653 -8.44 -6.77 -2.43
N PRO A 654 -9.31 -5.74 -2.32
CA PRO A 654 -9.97 -5.46 -1.06
C PRO A 654 -10.89 -6.63 -0.70
N ALA A 655 -11.00 -6.92 0.59
CA ALA A 655 -12.00 -7.79 1.18
C ALA A 655 -12.45 -7.21 2.51
N VAL A 656 -13.68 -7.52 2.88
CA VAL A 656 -14.33 -6.96 4.07
C VAL A 656 -14.95 -8.05 4.91
N ALA A 657 -14.77 -7.97 6.22
CA ALA A 657 -15.44 -8.84 7.19
C ALA A 657 -15.33 -8.24 8.59
N ASP A 658 -16.34 -8.48 9.41
CA ASP A 658 -16.28 -8.25 10.86
C ASP A 658 -15.56 -9.43 11.52
N VAL A 659 -14.22 -9.43 11.41
CA VAL A 659 -13.36 -10.55 11.83
C VAL A 659 -13.30 -10.62 13.35
N ASN A 660 -13.40 -9.47 14.02
CA ASN A 660 -13.36 -9.37 15.47
C ASN A 660 -14.75 -9.46 16.15
N GLN A 661 -15.84 -9.54 15.36
CA GLN A 661 -17.24 -9.56 15.80
C GLN A 661 -17.64 -8.36 16.68
N ASP A 662 -17.13 -7.16 16.38
CA ASP A 662 -17.47 -5.92 17.09
C ASP A 662 -18.63 -5.14 16.44
N GLY A 663 -19.19 -5.64 15.34
CA GLY A 663 -20.25 -5.00 14.57
C GLY A 663 -19.73 -4.03 13.50
N SER A 664 -18.42 -3.93 13.30
CA SER A 664 -17.79 -3.11 12.27
C SER A 664 -16.95 -3.95 11.31
N PRO A 665 -17.12 -3.81 9.99
CA PRO A 665 -16.31 -4.54 9.04
C PRO A 665 -14.89 -3.98 9.02
N GLU A 666 -13.91 -4.85 9.22
CA GLU A 666 -12.52 -4.56 8.88
C GLU A 666 -12.32 -4.57 7.35
N LEU A 667 -11.36 -3.76 6.88
CA LEU A 667 -10.88 -3.79 5.50
C LEU A 667 -9.52 -4.50 5.47
N TYR A 668 -9.43 -5.54 4.65
CA TYR A 668 -8.17 -6.17 4.29
C TYR A 668 -7.87 -5.88 2.83
N LEU A 669 -6.63 -5.54 2.51
CA LEU A 669 -6.22 -5.24 1.14
C LEU A 669 -5.12 -6.20 0.72
N GLY A 670 -5.43 -7.07 -0.23
CA GLY A 670 -4.42 -7.89 -0.89
C GLY A 670 -3.62 -7.10 -1.92
N LEU A 671 -2.31 -7.29 -1.91
CA LEU A 671 -1.35 -6.54 -2.72
C LEU A 671 -0.70 -7.40 -3.81
N GLU A 672 -0.16 -6.71 -4.82
CA GLU A 672 0.61 -7.34 -5.91
C GLU A 672 1.84 -8.10 -5.39
N ALA A 673 2.47 -7.63 -4.31
CA ALA A 673 3.60 -8.32 -3.67
C ALA A 673 3.22 -9.54 -2.82
N GLY A 674 1.98 -10.02 -2.92
CA GLY A 674 1.58 -11.30 -2.33
C GLY A 674 1.21 -11.26 -0.86
N GLY A 675 1.41 -10.14 -0.17
CA GLY A 675 0.93 -9.95 1.20
C GLY A 675 -0.38 -9.18 1.31
N LEU A 676 -0.83 -9.03 2.55
CA LEU A 676 -2.05 -8.32 2.92
C LEU A 676 -1.74 -7.11 3.81
N LEU A 677 -2.54 -6.05 3.69
CA LEU A 677 -2.68 -5.00 4.70
C LEU A 677 -3.99 -5.19 5.46
N SER A 678 -4.04 -4.70 6.70
CA SER A 678 -5.21 -4.81 7.58
C SER A 678 -5.56 -3.45 8.18
N PHE A 679 -6.83 -3.08 8.08
CA PHE A 679 -7.35 -1.79 8.54
C PHE A 679 -8.62 -1.96 9.35
N GLY A 680 -8.69 -1.28 10.49
CA GLY A 680 -9.93 -1.11 11.24
C GLY A 680 -10.60 0.21 10.88
N ILE A 681 -11.89 0.34 11.20
CA ILE A 681 -12.62 1.58 10.99
C ILE A 681 -12.31 2.58 12.12
N ARG A 682 -12.11 3.84 11.74
CA ARG A 682 -11.97 4.99 12.63
C ARG A 682 -13.15 5.94 12.44
N SER A 683 -13.68 6.45 13.57
CA SER A 683 -14.73 7.49 13.60
C SER A 683 -16.02 7.13 12.86
N ARG A 684 -16.59 5.94 13.13
CA ARG A 684 -17.92 5.59 12.61
C ARG A 684 -18.96 6.63 13.00
N VAL A 685 -19.85 6.93 12.06
CA VAL A 685 -21.10 7.59 12.40
C VAL A 685 -21.97 6.50 13.01
N LEU A 686 -21.92 6.34 14.33
CA LEU A 686 -22.97 5.58 15.03
C LEU A 686 -24.28 6.19 14.56
N SER A 687 -25.07 5.38 13.84
CA SER A 687 -26.25 5.81 13.10
C SER A 687 -26.91 7.02 13.76
N ASN A 688 -27.23 8.02 12.94
CA ASN A 688 -28.38 8.84 13.26
C ASN A 688 -29.51 7.83 13.49
N GLN A 689 -29.84 7.54 14.75
CA GLN A 689 -31.17 7.09 15.14
C GLN A 689 -32.09 7.87 14.23
N ASN A 690 -32.72 7.19 13.26
CA ASN A 690 -33.56 7.78 12.22
C ASN A 690 -34.15 9.04 12.79
N ALA A 691 -33.79 10.22 12.27
CA ALA A 691 -34.20 11.49 12.85
C ALA A 691 -35.69 11.36 13.17
N ALA A 692 -36.00 11.12 14.46
CA ALA A 692 -37.30 10.56 14.83
C ALA A 692 -38.30 11.52 14.23
N THR A 693 -39.12 11.02 13.30
CA THR A 693 -39.96 11.80 12.39
C THR A 693 -40.35 13.09 13.09
N THR A 694 -39.66 14.20 12.78
CA THR A 694 -39.59 15.33 13.73
C THR A 694 -40.99 15.75 14.07
N LEU A 695 -41.43 15.46 15.30
CA LEU A 695 -42.77 15.79 15.74
C LEU A 695 -42.85 17.32 15.73
N PRO A 696 -43.64 17.94 14.83
CA PRO A 696 -43.65 19.40 14.70
C PRO A 696 -44.21 19.99 16.00
N LEU A 697 -43.34 20.56 16.83
CA LEU A 697 -43.72 21.16 18.11
C LEU A 697 -43.54 22.68 18.01
N GLN A 698 -44.63 23.43 18.18
CA GLN A 698 -44.61 24.88 18.25
C GLN A 698 -44.55 25.34 19.70
N LEU A 699 -43.67 26.29 20.01
CA LEU A 699 -43.53 26.89 21.34
C LEU A 699 -43.63 28.40 21.20
N PHE A 700 -44.58 29.00 21.91
CA PHE A 700 -44.77 30.44 21.87
C PHE A 700 -45.28 31.01 23.20
N PRO A 701 -44.82 32.21 23.60
CA PRO A 701 -43.68 32.92 23.02
C PRO A 701 -42.36 32.16 23.29
N ASN A 702 -41.37 32.28 22.40
CA ASN A 702 -40.02 31.80 22.63
C ASN A 702 -39.04 32.82 22.02
N PRO A 703 -38.36 33.66 22.82
CA PRO A 703 -38.20 33.53 24.28
C PRO A 703 -39.45 33.80 25.13
N ALA A 704 -39.57 33.10 26.26
CA ALA A 704 -40.68 33.19 27.23
C ALA A 704 -40.20 33.79 28.57
N THR A 705 -41.13 34.30 29.39
CA THR A 705 -40.85 34.82 30.75
C THR A 705 -41.45 33.90 31.81
N THR A 706 -42.75 33.98 32.05
CA THR A 706 -43.43 33.26 33.14
C THR A 706 -44.11 31.97 32.69
N THR A 707 -44.51 31.90 31.41
CA THR A 707 -45.22 30.76 30.84
C THR A 707 -44.87 30.59 29.37
N VAL A 708 -44.86 29.34 28.89
CA VAL A 708 -44.79 29.02 27.46
C VAL A 708 -45.95 28.11 27.08
N SER A 709 -46.61 28.44 25.97
CA SER A 709 -47.62 27.58 25.35
C SER A 709 -46.96 26.69 24.31
N ILE A 710 -47.33 25.42 24.32
CA ILE A 710 -46.77 24.40 23.43
C ILE A 710 -47.91 23.69 22.71
N GLU A 711 -47.82 23.60 21.38
CA GLU A 711 -48.81 22.95 20.52
C GLU A 711 -48.14 21.87 19.67
N ALA A 712 -48.76 20.69 19.64
CA ALA A 712 -48.36 19.53 18.85
C ALA A 712 -49.53 19.07 17.94
N PRO A 713 -49.26 18.53 16.74
CA PRO A 713 -50.29 18.05 15.81
C PRO A 713 -51.05 16.82 16.33
N ARG A 714 -50.51 16.12 17.35
CA ARG A 714 -51.13 14.97 18.03
C ARG A 714 -50.86 15.03 19.54
N PRO A 715 -51.64 14.31 20.38
CA PRO A 715 -51.47 14.36 21.83
C PRO A 715 -50.09 13.85 22.26
N VAL A 716 -49.41 14.62 23.12
CA VAL A 716 -48.08 14.32 23.65
C VAL A 716 -48.01 14.59 25.15
N ARG A 717 -47.08 13.91 25.83
CA ARG A 717 -46.60 14.24 27.17
C ARG A 717 -45.38 15.14 27.04
N LEU A 718 -45.32 16.23 27.81
CA LEU A 718 -44.16 17.13 27.83
C LEU A 718 -43.36 17.00 29.11
N THR A 719 -42.04 17.09 29.00
CA THR A 719 -41.10 17.18 30.12
C THR A 719 -40.18 18.39 29.90
N LEU A 720 -40.07 19.27 30.90
CA LEU A 720 -39.13 20.38 30.88
C LEU A 720 -37.81 19.96 31.52
N LEU A 721 -36.70 20.15 30.81
CA LEU A 721 -35.36 19.74 31.20
C LEU A 721 -34.40 20.94 31.20
N ASP A 722 -33.35 20.87 32.02
CA ASP A 722 -32.18 21.74 31.85
C ASP A 722 -31.26 21.23 30.72
N ILE A 723 -30.18 21.98 30.42
CA ILE A 723 -29.20 21.61 29.38
C ILE A 723 -28.42 20.32 29.70
N MET A 724 -28.46 19.85 30.95
CA MET A 724 -27.81 18.61 31.38
C MET A 724 -28.80 17.43 31.37
N GLY A 725 -30.05 17.64 30.91
CA GLY A 725 -31.08 16.61 30.83
C GLY A 725 -31.84 16.34 32.14
N ARG A 726 -31.66 17.16 33.18
CA ARG A 726 -32.38 16.98 34.46
C ARG A 726 -33.80 17.53 34.37
N THR A 727 -34.77 16.75 34.84
CA THR A 727 -36.19 17.14 34.86
C THR A 727 -36.46 18.28 35.84
N LEU A 728 -36.94 19.40 35.34
CA LEU A 728 -37.25 20.61 36.11
C LEU A 728 -38.73 20.73 36.48
N ARG A 729 -39.60 20.02 35.76
CA ARG A 729 -41.05 19.96 36.00
C ARG A 729 -41.55 18.55 35.80
N GLN A 730 -42.58 18.17 36.56
CA GLN A 730 -43.23 16.88 36.37
C GLN A 730 -43.79 16.76 34.94
N PRO A 731 -43.73 15.55 34.33
CA PRO A 731 -44.29 15.34 33.02
C PRO A 731 -45.78 15.68 32.98
N THR A 732 -46.23 16.32 31.89
CA THR A 732 -47.65 16.65 31.73
C THR A 732 -48.50 15.41 31.45
N THR A 733 -49.82 15.53 31.62
CA THR A 733 -50.74 14.59 30.98
C THR A 733 -50.64 14.69 29.47
N ILE A 734 -51.05 13.63 28.76
CA ILE A 734 -51.02 13.59 27.29
C ILE A 734 -52.10 14.55 26.74
N ALA A 735 -51.71 15.57 25.98
CA ALA A 735 -52.61 16.55 25.36
C ALA A 735 -52.01 17.13 24.06
N ARG A 736 -52.80 17.79 23.21
CA ARG A 736 -52.26 18.49 22.02
C ARG A 736 -51.67 19.86 22.36
N THR A 737 -52.23 20.51 23.37
CA THR A 737 -51.85 21.84 23.82
C THR A 737 -51.49 21.81 25.29
N HIS A 738 -50.42 22.52 25.64
CA HIS A 738 -49.90 22.61 26.99
C HIS A 738 -49.54 24.05 27.33
N ALA A 739 -49.66 24.39 28.61
CA ALA A 739 -49.08 25.60 29.18
C ALA A 739 -48.11 25.17 30.29
N LEU A 740 -46.82 25.49 30.13
CA LEU A 740 -45.79 25.21 31.13
C LEU A 740 -45.45 26.47 31.91
N SER A 741 -45.49 26.38 33.24
CA SER A 741 -45.02 27.45 34.13
C SER A 741 -43.49 27.43 34.25
N LEU A 742 -42.90 28.57 33.92
CA LEU A 742 -41.46 28.85 33.97
C LEU A 742 -41.08 29.62 35.24
N THR A 743 -42.05 29.87 36.12
CA THR A 743 -41.87 30.60 37.38
C THR A 743 -40.75 29.97 38.21
N GLY A 744 -39.76 30.78 38.62
CA GLY A 744 -38.62 30.31 39.42
C GLY A 744 -37.48 29.67 38.64
N LEU A 745 -37.52 29.68 37.30
CA LEU A 745 -36.36 29.34 36.48
C LEU A 745 -35.49 30.58 36.24
N ALA A 746 -34.17 30.40 36.21
CA ALA A 746 -33.24 31.48 35.88
C ALA A 746 -33.28 31.77 34.36
N PRO A 747 -32.91 33.00 33.93
CA PRO A 747 -32.74 33.29 32.51
C PRO A 747 -31.71 32.34 31.88
N GLY A 748 -32.06 31.70 30.76
CA GLY A 748 -31.22 30.66 30.18
C GLY A 748 -31.89 29.80 29.11
N ILE A 749 -31.16 28.79 28.65
CA ILE A 749 -31.64 27.82 27.67
C ILE A 749 -32.10 26.55 28.38
N TYR A 750 -33.28 26.06 27.98
CA TYR A 750 -33.91 24.85 28.49
C TYR A 750 -34.36 23.97 27.33
N LEU A 751 -34.66 22.71 27.62
CA LEU A 751 -35.12 21.74 26.62
C LEU A 751 -36.54 21.26 26.99
N VAL A 752 -37.45 21.29 26.03
CA VAL A 752 -38.77 20.68 26.15
C VAL A 752 -38.76 19.39 25.36
N ARG A 753 -38.83 18.26 26.07
CA ARG A 753 -38.99 16.93 25.47
C ARG A 753 -40.48 16.60 25.39
N CYS A 754 -40.96 16.21 24.22
CA CYS A 754 -42.31 15.67 24.02
C CYS A 754 -42.25 14.18 23.68
N GLU A 755 -43.26 13.43 24.10
CA GLU A 755 -43.39 11.97 23.90
C GLU A 755 -44.85 11.62 23.57
N THR A 756 -45.11 10.85 22.50
CA THR A 756 -46.47 10.37 22.18
C THR A 756 -46.87 9.16 23.05
N ALA A 757 -48.12 8.74 22.99
CA ALA A 757 -48.57 7.51 23.67
C ALA A 757 -47.86 6.25 23.12
N GLU A 758 -47.43 6.30 21.86
CA GLU A 758 -46.74 5.23 21.13
C GLU A 758 -45.21 5.27 21.30
N GLY A 759 -44.68 6.19 22.13
CA GLY A 759 -43.25 6.28 22.45
C GLY A 759 -42.39 7.10 21.48
N GLU A 760 -42.98 7.82 20.52
CA GLU A 760 -42.22 8.72 19.66
C GLU A 760 -41.82 9.99 20.41
N GLN A 761 -40.55 10.41 20.31
CA GLN A 761 -40.02 11.56 21.05
C GLN A 761 -39.50 12.68 20.15
N ALA A 762 -39.62 13.94 20.60
CA ALA A 762 -38.91 15.08 20.01
C ALA A 762 -38.49 16.08 21.09
N VAL A 763 -37.48 16.91 20.79
CA VAL A 763 -36.96 17.91 21.72
C VAL A 763 -36.91 19.29 21.05
N LYS A 764 -37.34 20.34 21.75
CA LYS A 764 -37.23 21.74 21.31
C LYS A 764 -36.53 22.60 22.34
N ARG A 765 -35.76 23.56 21.83
CA ARG A 765 -35.09 24.59 22.62
C ARG A 765 -36.09 25.65 23.10
N LEU A 766 -36.14 25.90 24.40
CA LEU A 766 -36.87 26.99 25.03
C LEU A 766 -35.88 28.00 25.62
N VAL A 767 -36.07 29.28 25.32
CA VAL A 767 -35.29 30.38 25.92
C VAL A 767 -36.15 31.07 26.97
N VAL A 768 -35.66 31.14 28.21
CA VAL A 768 -36.30 31.86 29.32
C VAL A 768 -35.56 33.16 29.55
N LYS A 769 -36.30 34.28 29.62
CA LYS A 769 -35.77 35.63 29.83
C LYS A 769 -35.74 36.02 31.30
#